data_AF-A0A3B5LC43-F1
#
_entry.id   AF-A0A3B5LC43-F1
#
_cell.length_a   1.000
_cell.length_b   1.000
_cell.length_c   1.000
_cell.angle_alpha   90.00
_cell.angle_beta   90.00
_cell.angle_gamma   90.00
#
_symmetry.space_group_name_H-M   'P 1'
#
loop_
_entity.id
_entity.type
_entity.pdbx_description
1 polymer ?
#
loop_
_entity_poly.entity_id
_entity_poly.type
_entity_poly.pdbx_seq_one_letter_code
_entity_poly.pdbx_strand_id
1 'polypeptide(L)'
;MASRDFDKFSDPEFDKILYEIGWDYSFVLPELNDANKALMEEVRQSRTVHKTPSSYLCTRIMLSHCLFDCVQALMKANEKELEVTKHLKTLAERERSRYCQLTAQAEREISQLKATQNLEELRLQMDLDQQTMENLLAEAAKKDEDLMVIMKYTQMDEHKIKSLTLTIEKKTLEVKEKRKALDKELTETRSTQQQDLMEELFRQRQSFQSAKVKEKNLIALASKNKFTITNLLSQLTKMENTLIRQQMINNNQVLMLQRKVAQLSGASHTNESEMLEVKVKELTANLEDKKETTKILKNALNECEVCLKKHFLTDFPLKFQWSYHILHMASVSLADRYPLCEERDGEDGLVNNNLLKTEVKRVRDIIYIDADSMMSWEMRKLELEKAMKEREEEIHVYSEMLRHQLKFTELDRQKLSMELNEELSKVEMVKNRFEIMESSLAGSEGEKSQIYYITKATLDKEELRRKSEDMKDHIQKMELETKALENTIHLFSGRCSDYSNGLSEMKKFSEEYQEKMQLEERLKTVEETLKLKKRQIQELRQEIQSLMLEEKVEKEKTRHVQGLIANLNKEAASVKERIGRFTKLTREVRSAQSTRSETLEEQDIKLKELKQFNKSINNMLSKAMEEDPDLRPVLEERFQKVVFLMLPRSSASSAGSSHSKSLPWVKTVNLNLDLSAAYPTITSPKSPSSPSSSDSSSSKKTK
;
A
#
# COMPACT_ATOMS: atom_id res chain seq x y z
N MET A 1 94.45 -11.40 72.63
CA MET A 1 93.04 -11.87 72.63
C MET A 1 92.60 -11.91 71.17
N ALA A 2 91.92 -12.97 70.73
CA ALA A 2 91.60 -13.20 69.32
C ALA A 2 90.12 -12.90 69.01
N SER A 3 89.77 -12.99 67.72
CA SER A 3 88.40 -12.99 67.18
C SER A 3 87.60 -11.69 67.32
N ARG A 4 87.74 -10.83 66.30
CA ARG A 4 86.69 -9.99 65.71
C ARG A 4 87.12 -9.57 64.29
N ASP A 5 86.17 -8.99 63.55
CA ASP A 5 86.34 -8.34 62.24
C ASP A 5 86.66 -9.25 61.03
N PHE A 6 85.88 -10.33 60.88
CA PHE A 6 85.62 -10.97 59.57
C PHE A 6 84.11 -11.29 59.43
N ASP A 7 83.29 -10.24 59.44
CA ASP A 7 81.83 -10.35 59.42
C ASP A 7 81.21 -9.18 58.63
N LYS A 8 81.37 -9.21 57.29
CA LYS A 8 80.87 -8.16 56.37
C LYS A 8 80.87 -8.47 54.86
N PHE A 9 80.76 -9.73 54.44
CA PHE A 9 80.50 -10.11 53.03
C PHE A 9 79.75 -11.46 52.92
N SER A 10 78.69 -11.66 53.70
CA SER A 10 77.67 -12.68 53.42
C SER A 10 76.56 -12.05 52.58
N ASP A 11 76.46 -12.48 51.32
CA ASP A 11 75.37 -12.09 50.42
C ASP A 11 74.25 -13.13 50.56
N PRO A 12 73.05 -12.76 51.06
CA PRO A 12 72.02 -13.73 51.43
C PRO A 12 71.41 -14.50 50.25
N GLU A 13 71.60 -14.06 49.01
CA GLU A 13 71.26 -14.90 47.85
C GLU A 13 72.25 -16.06 47.65
N PHE A 14 73.54 -15.86 47.99
CA PHE A 14 74.58 -16.87 47.79
C PHE A 14 74.42 -18.02 48.78
N ASP A 15 74.26 -17.74 50.08
CA ASP A 15 74.01 -18.77 51.10
C ASP A 15 72.74 -19.59 50.80
N LYS A 16 71.72 -18.96 50.20
CA LYS A 16 70.49 -19.64 49.77
C LYS A 16 70.76 -20.63 48.62
N ILE A 17 71.57 -20.24 47.64
CA ILE A 17 71.97 -21.12 46.52
C ILE A 17 72.78 -22.32 47.03
N LEU A 18 73.69 -22.11 48.00
CA LEU A 18 74.47 -23.21 48.58
C LEU A 18 73.58 -24.21 49.35
N TYR A 19 72.54 -23.72 50.04
CA TYR A 19 71.55 -24.56 50.71
C TYR A 19 70.68 -25.35 49.72
N GLU A 20 70.21 -24.73 48.64
CA GLU A 20 69.40 -25.39 47.59
C GLU A 20 70.17 -26.47 46.80
N ILE A 21 71.51 -26.40 46.78
CA ILE A 21 72.40 -27.43 46.19
C ILE A 21 72.71 -28.57 47.18
N GLY A 22 72.27 -28.45 48.45
CA GLY A 22 72.44 -29.49 49.48
C GLY A 22 73.87 -29.55 50.06
N TRP A 23 74.60 -28.43 50.06
CA TRP A 23 75.98 -28.38 50.51
C TRP A 23 76.05 -28.17 52.04
N ASP A 24 76.29 -29.25 52.78
CA ASP A 24 76.41 -29.22 54.23
C ASP A 24 77.75 -28.59 54.68
N TYR A 25 77.71 -27.71 55.67
CA TYR A 25 78.85 -26.98 56.22
C TYR A 25 79.82 -27.88 57.04
N SER A 26 79.62 -29.20 57.03
CA SER A 26 80.52 -30.21 57.59
C SER A 26 81.70 -30.58 56.67
N PHE A 27 81.69 -30.18 55.40
CA PHE A 27 82.80 -30.42 54.47
C PHE A 27 83.98 -29.47 54.72
N VAL A 28 85.02 -29.99 55.37
CA VAL A 28 86.29 -29.29 55.60
C VAL A 28 86.96 -28.93 54.27
N LEU A 29 87.28 -27.64 54.09
CA LEU A 29 88.10 -27.13 52.98
C LEU A 29 89.46 -27.87 52.94
N PRO A 30 89.84 -28.53 51.83
CA PRO A 30 91.11 -29.25 51.74
C PRO A 30 92.30 -28.32 51.96
N GLU A 31 93.11 -28.60 52.98
CA GLU A 31 94.36 -27.88 53.21
C GLU A 31 95.33 -28.08 52.03
N LEU A 32 96.03 -27.02 51.61
CA LEU A 32 97.02 -27.13 50.55
C LEU A 32 98.25 -27.92 51.04
N ASN A 33 98.40 -29.13 50.48
CA ASN A 33 99.59 -29.98 50.57
C ASN A 33 100.89 -29.14 50.52
N ASP A 34 101.83 -29.41 51.44
CA ASP A 34 103.07 -28.64 51.61
C ASP A 34 103.92 -28.52 50.33
N ALA A 35 103.79 -29.46 49.39
CA ALA A 35 104.41 -29.35 48.07
C ALA A 35 103.98 -28.07 47.30
N ASN A 36 102.70 -27.70 47.37
CA ASN A 36 102.18 -26.48 46.75
C ASN A 36 102.58 -25.21 47.53
N LYS A 37 102.84 -25.35 48.83
CA LYS A 37 103.31 -24.29 49.72
C LYS A 37 104.78 -23.95 49.44
N ALA A 38 105.61 -24.96 49.17
CA ALA A 38 106.97 -24.79 48.69
C ALA A 38 107.03 -24.16 47.29
N LEU A 39 106.20 -24.62 46.35
CA LEU A 39 106.20 -24.15 44.97
C LEU A 39 105.74 -22.67 44.84
N MET A 40 104.85 -22.21 45.71
CA MET A 40 104.50 -20.79 45.85
C MET A 40 105.68 -19.92 46.35
N GLU A 41 106.56 -20.46 47.18
CA GLU A 41 107.73 -19.76 47.71
C GLU A 41 108.90 -19.73 46.71
N GLU A 42 109.07 -20.78 45.90
CA GLU A 42 110.04 -20.82 44.79
C GLU A 42 109.70 -19.81 43.67
N VAL A 43 108.40 -19.67 43.36
CA VAL A 43 107.88 -18.61 42.48
C VAL A 43 108.07 -17.21 43.10
N ARG A 44 108.08 -17.08 44.44
CA ARG A 44 108.33 -15.80 45.13
C ARG A 44 109.80 -15.38 45.06
N GLN A 45 110.74 -16.32 45.09
CA GLN A 45 112.18 -16.02 45.11
C GLN A 45 112.77 -15.76 43.70
N SER A 46 112.13 -16.25 42.64
CA SER A 46 112.54 -16.00 41.25
C SER A 46 112.22 -14.58 40.72
N ARG A 47 111.91 -13.61 41.59
CA ARG A 47 111.39 -12.27 41.22
C ARG A 47 112.22 -11.09 41.73
N THR A 48 113.54 -11.19 41.66
CA THR A 48 114.45 -10.06 41.89
C THR A 48 115.54 -9.93 40.81
N VAL A 49 115.88 -8.68 40.48
CA VAL A 49 116.97 -8.27 39.57
C VAL A 49 116.79 -8.62 38.09
N HIS A 50 116.04 -7.78 37.38
CA HIS A 50 116.68 -6.82 36.48
C HIS A 50 115.92 -5.48 36.56
N LYS A 51 116.65 -4.37 36.55
CA LYS A 51 116.11 -3.02 36.82
C LYS A 51 116.62 -2.02 35.78
N THR A 52 115.70 -1.18 35.28
CA THR A 52 115.93 0.13 34.62
C THR A 52 116.48 0.11 33.17
N PRO A 53 116.37 1.22 32.40
CA PRO A 53 115.11 1.97 32.17
C PRO A 53 114.94 2.45 30.71
N SER A 54 113.69 2.55 30.17
CA SER A 54 113.41 3.41 29.00
C SER A 54 111.94 3.74 28.71
N SER A 55 111.61 5.02 28.83
CA SER A 55 110.93 5.92 27.86
C SER A 55 109.61 5.56 27.13
N TYR A 56 109.16 4.31 27.07
CA TYR A 56 108.06 3.91 26.17
C TYR A 56 106.75 3.51 26.88
N LEU A 57 106.76 3.39 28.20
CA LEU A 57 105.54 3.16 28.98
C LEU A 57 104.57 4.34 28.86
N CYS A 58 105.07 5.58 28.88
CA CYS A 58 104.22 6.78 28.84
C CYS A 58 103.31 6.82 27.61
N THR A 59 103.83 6.61 26.39
CA THR A 59 103.03 6.68 25.16
C THR A 59 102.08 5.49 24.99
N ARG A 60 102.43 4.28 25.43
CA ARG A 60 101.51 3.13 25.39
C ARG A 60 100.42 3.21 26.46
N ILE A 61 100.73 3.76 27.63
CA ILE A 61 99.74 4.10 28.67
C ILE A 61 98.83 5.22 28.15
N MET A 62 99.35 6.31 27.58
CA MET A 62 98.52 7.37 26.97
C MET A 62 97.57 6.86 25.89
N LEU A 63 98.03 5.98 24.98
CA LEU A 63 97.16 5.39 23.96
C LEU A 63 96.12 4.43 24.56
N SER A 64 96.48 3.65 25.57
CA SER A 64 95.54 2.77 26.27
C SER A 64 94.50 3.55 27.09
N HIS A 65 94.91 4.66 27.71
CA HIS A 65 94.02 5.59 28.40
C HIS A 65 93.10 6.29 27.39
N CYS A 66 93.63 6.86 26.31
CA CYS A 66 92.82 7.51 25.27
C CYS A 66 91.79 6.56 24.63
N LEU A 67 92.13 5.29 24.42
CA LEU A 67 91.16 4.29 23.96
C LEU A 67 90.14 3.92 25.05
N PHE A 68 90.55 3.80 26.31
CA PHE A 68 89.65 3.60 27.44
C PHE A 68 88.68 4.79 27.63
N ASP A 69 89.18 6.02 27.54
CA ASP A 69 88.41 7.26 27.63
C ASP A 69 87.41 7.37 26.47
N CYS A 70 87.81 7.03 25.24
CA CYS A 70 86.91 6.94 24.09
C CYS A 70 85.81 5.89 24.26
N VAL A 71 86.14 4.68 24.73
CA VAL A 71 85.15 3.63 25.00
C VAL A 71 84.23 4.03 26.17
N GLN A 72 84.77 4.63 27.22
CA GLN A 72 83.97 5.11 28.36
C GLN A 72 83.06 6.27 27.95
N ALA A 73 83.50 7.18 27.07
CA ALA A 73 82.68 8.23 26.48
C ALA A 73 81.55 7.66 25.60
N LEU A 74 81.83 6.61 24.81
CA LEU A 74 80.83 5.94 23.98
C LEU A 74 79.81 5.18 24.82
N MET A 75 80.22 4.48 25.89
CA MET A 75 79.29 3.88 26.86
C MET A 75 78.41 4.95 27.53
N LYS A 76 78.99 6.07 27.98
CA LYS A 76 78.26 7.23 28.54
C LYS A 76 77.33 7.93 27.53
N ALA A 77 77.56 7.76 26.22
CA ALA A 77 76.66 8.24 25.18
C ALA A 77 75.48 7.27 24.98
N ASN A 78 75.76 5.98 24.83
CA ASN A 78 74.76 4.92 24.69
C ASN A 78 73.84 4.83 25.93
N GLU A 79 74.37 5.07 27.13
CA GLU A 79 73.61 5.17 28.38
C GLU A 79 72.60 6.33 28.33
N LYS A 80 72.98 7.49 27.81
CA LYS A 80 72.08 8.64 27.59
C LYS A 80 71.07 8.39 26.48
N GLU A 81 71.43 7.69 25.41
CA GLU A 81 70.47 7.27 24.38
C GLU A 81 69.44 6.27 24.94
N LEU A 82 69.86 5.40 25.87
CA LEU A 82 68.97 4.54 26.63
C LEU A 82 68.05 5.33 27.59
N GLU A 83 68.53 6.41 28.21
CA GLU A 83 67.69 7.34 29.00
C GLU A 83 66.67 8.08 28.12
N VAL A 84 67.09 8.59 26.95
CA VAL A 84 66.20 9.28 26.00
C VAL A 84 65.13 8.34 25.44
N THR A 85 65.49 7.11 25.07
CA THR A 85 64.51 6.11 24.58
C THR A 85 63.54 5.66 25.68
N LYS A 86 64.01 5.49 26.93
CA LYS A 86 63.12 5.32 28.10
C LYS A 86 62.15 6.50 28.24
N HIS A 87 62.64 7.73 28.17
CA HIS A 87 61.80 8.93 28.28
C HIS A 87 60.72 8.97 27.19
N LEU A 88 61.12 8.80 25.92
CA LEU A 88 60.21 8.74 24.77
C LEU A 88 59.15 7.64 24.90
N LYS A 89 59.53 6.45 25.40
CA LYS A 89 58.57 5.38 25.70
C LYS A 89 57.54 5.83 26.74
N THR A 90 57.95 6.42 27.86
CA THR A 90 57.00 6.92 28.86
C THR A 90 56.13 8.07 28.33
N LEU A 91 56.59 8.86 27.37
CA LEU A 91 55.79 9.90 26.72
C LEU A 91 54.70 9.29 25.82
N ALA A 92 55.05 8.28 25.01
CA ALA A 92 54.10 7.53 24.19
C ALA A 92 53.06 6.78 25.05
N GLU A 93 53.45 6.24 26.20
CA GLU A 93 52.55 5.59 27.16
C GLU A 93 51.57 6.59 27.81
N ARG A 94 52.02 7.82 28.11
CA ARG A 94 51.14 8.89 28.61
C ARG A 94 50.13 9.35 27.56
N GLU A 95 50.57 9.64 26.34
CA GLU A 95 49.64 10.05 25.27
C GLU A 95 48.68 8.91 24.89
N ARG A 96 49.13 7.65 24.84
CA ARG A 96 48.22 6.49 24.68
C ARG A 96 47.16 6.44 25.77
N SER A 97 47.56 6.62 27.03
CA SER A 97 46.64 6.63 28.18
C SER A 97 45.62 7.77 28.07
N ARG A 98 46.05 8.96 27.64
CA ARG A 98 45.19 10.12 27.38
C ARG A 98 44.20 9.85 26.24
N TYR A 99 44.63 9.26 25.12
CA TYR A 99 43.72 8.88 24.04
C TYR A 99 42.69 7.83 24.51
N CYS A 100 43.09 6.82 25.27
CA CYS A 100 42.16 5.84 25.84
C CYS A 100 41.14 6.47 26.81
N GLN A 101 41.51 7.51 27.57
CA GLN A 101 40.56 8.27 28.40
C GLN A 101 39.56 9.07 27.56
N LEU A 102 40.03 9.70 26.47
CA LEU A 102 39.17 10.46 25.55
C LEU A 102 38.21 9.56 24.76
N THR A 103 38.66 8.39 24.27
CA THR A 103 37.76 7.43 23.60
C THR A 103 36.72 6.89 24.58
N ALA A 104 37.15 6.49 25.79
CA ALA A 104 36.23 6.02 26.82
C ALA A 104 35.26 7.11 27.32
N GLN A 105 35.58 8.41 27.15
CA GLN A 105 34.63 9.50 27.39
C GLN A 105 33.62 9.61 26.23
N ALA A 106 34.09 9.68 24.99
CA ALA A 106 33.23 9.75 23.80
C ALA A 106 32.27 8.54 23.71
N GLU A 107 32.72 7.34 24.06
CA GLU A 107 31.88 6.13 24.14
C GLU A 107 30.76 6.25 25.18
N ARG A 108 31.02 6.90 26.33
CA ARG A 108 30.00 7.18 27.35
C ARG A 108 29.01 8.24 26.88
N GLU A 109 29.49 9.31 26.25
CA GLU A 109 28.64 10.37 25.68
C GLU A 109 27.73 9.82 24.55
N ILE A 110 28.28 9.02 23.64
CA ILE A 110 27.51 8.31 22.59
C ILE A 110 26.48 7.34 23.20
N SER A 111 26.83 6.64 24.28
CA SER A 111 25.91 5.71 24.96
C SER A 111 24.78 6.46 25.67
N GLN A 112 25.06 7.63 26.26
CA GLN A 112 24.05 8.52 26.86
C GLN A 112 23.12 9.10 25.78
N LEU A 113 23.66 9.60 24.66
CA LEU A 113 22.87 10.14 23.55
C LEU A 113 21.94 9.09 22.92
N LYS A 114 22.39 7.83 22.80
CA LYS A 114 21.53 6.71 22.38
C LYS A 114 20.43 6.42 23.41
N ALA A 115 20.74 6.47 24.70
CA ALA A 115 19.74 6.28 25.74
C ALA A 115 18.68 7.41 25.74
N THR A 116 19.08 8.67 25.53
CA THR A 116 18.11 9.77 25.40
C THR A 116 17.28 9.68 24.13
N GLN A 117 17.88 9.34 22.98
CA GLN A 117 17.13 9.12 21.73
C GLN A 117 16.09 8.00 21.91
N ASN A 118 16.47 6.85 22.46
CA ASN A 118 15.53 5.74 22.70
C ASN A 118 14.37 6.15 23.64
N LEU A 119 14.62 7.03 24.63
CA LEU A 119 13.58 7.55 25.52
C LEU A 119 12.67 8.57 24.82
N GLU A 120 13.19 9.38 23.90
CA GLU A 120 12.39 10.29 23.07
C GLU A 120 11.53 9.52 22.05
N GLU A 121 12.07 8.48 21.42
CA GLU A 121 11.32 7.58 20.53
C GLU A 121 10.20 6.83 21.28
N LEU A 122 10.48 6.28 22.46
CA LEU A 122 9.45 5.64 23.30
C LEU A 122 8.39 6.63 23.78
N ARG A 123 8.76 7.88 24.06
CA ARG A 123 7.82 8.94 24.43
C ARG A 123 6.91 9.32 23.26
N LEU A 124 7.49 9.54 22.07
CA LEU A 124 6.72 9.83 20.86
C LEU A 124 5.74 8.69 20.52
N GLN A 125 6.17 7.44 20.70
CA GLN A 125 5.28 6.27 20.55
C GLN A 125 4.15 6.30 21.58
N MET A 126 4.44 6.55 22.86
CA MET A 126 3.41 6.65 23.92
C MET A 126 2.42 7.80 23.67
N ASP A 127 2.90 8.97 23.23
CA ASP A 127 2.06 10.13 22.92
C ASP A 127 1.14 9.84 21.69
N LEU A 128 1.62 9.06 20.70
CA LEU A 128 0.83 8.59 19.55
C LEU A 128 -0.18 7.50 19.94
N ASP A 129 0.20 6.55 20.79
CA ASP A 129 -0.69 5.49 21.28
C ASP A 129 -1.81 6.07 22.16
N GLN A 130 -1.49 7.09 22.98
CA GLN A 130 -2.50 7.84 23.73
C GLN A 130 -3.48 8.56 22.81
N GLN A 131 -3.02 9.33 21.82
CA GLN A 131 -3.90 10.00 20.85
C GLN A 131 -4.75 8.99 20.07
N THR A 132 -4.19 7.82 19.73
CA THR A 132 -4.94 6.75 19.06
C THR A 132 -6.04 6.20 19.95
N MET A 133 -5.76 5.96 21.24
CA MET A 133 -6.74 5.51 22.22
C MET A 133 -7.86 6.55 22.45
N GLU A 134 -7.50 7.83 22.60
CA GLU A 134 -8.46 8.93 22.78
C GLU A 134 -9.40 9.07 21.58
N ASN A 135 -8.87 8.96 20.36
CA ASN A 135 -9.69 8.97 19.14
C ASN A 135 -10.63 7.76 19.05
N LEU A 136 -10.17 6.55 19.39
CA LEU A 136 -11.00 5.35 19.40
C LEU A 136 -12.12 5.42 20.45
N LEU A 137 -11.85 5.98 21.63
CA LEU A 137 -12.86 6.21 22.68
C LEU A 137 -13.89 7.25 22.24
N ALA A 138 -13.48 8.32 21.57
CA ALA A 138 -14.39 9.33 21.01
C ALA A 138 -15.27 8.76 19.89
N GLU A 139 -14.71 7.92 19.01
CA GLU A 139 -15.47 7.25 17.95
C GLU A 139 -16.45 6.21 18.50
N ALA A 140 -16.08 5.48 19.56
CA ALA A 140 -16.97 4.57 20.27
C ALA A 140 -18.15 5.30 20.92
N ALA A 141 -17.87 6.36 21.70
CA ALA A 141 -18.92 7.15 22.36
C ALA A 141 -19.89 7.79 21.35
N LYS A 142 -19.40 8.20 20.16
CA LYS A 142 -20.27 8.66 19.08
C LYS A 142 -21.18 7.55 18.53
N LYS A 143 -20.63 6.34 18.29
CA LYS A 143 -21.40 5.19 17.81
C LYS A 143 -22.47 4.75 18.81
N ASP A 144 -22.21 4.88 20.11
CA ASP A 144 -23.20 4.61 21.16
C ASP A 144 -24.36 5.63 21.14
N GLU A 145 -24.09 6.92 20.93
CA GLU A 145 -25.14 7.94 20.75
C GLU A 145 -25.93 7.70 19.45
N ASP A 146 -25.27 7.44 18.32
CA ASP A 146 -25.91 7.10 17.04
C ASP A 146 -26.82 5.85 17.21
N LEU A 147 -26.37 4.83 17.96
CA LEU A 147 -27.14 3.63 18.28
C LEU A 147 -28.35 3.92 19.18
N MET A 148 -28.20 4.79 20.18
CA MET A 148 -29.30 5.23 21.05
C MET A 148 -30.38 5.99 20.27
N VAL A 149 -29.98 6.83 19.30
CA VAL A 149 -30.89 7.50 18.37
C VAL A 149 -31.64 6.50 17.49
N ILE A 150 -30.94 5.52 16.90
CA ILE A 150 -31.55 4.46 16.06
C ILE A 150 -32.54 3.60 16.88
N MET A 151 -32.18 3.22 18.11
CA MET A 151 -33.04 2.44 18.99
C MET A 151 -34.31 3.22 19.36
N LYS A 152 -34.20 4.52 19.62
CA LYS A 152 -35.35 5.40 19.90
C LYS A 152 -36.31 5.48 18.71
N TYR A 153 -35.81 5.65 17.48
CA TYR A 153 -36.67 5.62 16.29
C TYR A 153 -37.32 4.25 16.09
N THR A 154 -36.58 3.17 16.27
CA THR A 154 -37.11 1.80 16.16
C THR A 154 -38.25 1.55 17.16
N GLN A 155 -38.13 2.02 18.40
CA GLN A 155 -39.21 1.96 19.38
C GLN A 155 -40.43 2.80 18.97
N MET A 156 -40.23 4.02 18.45
CA MET A 156 -41.32 4.87 17.95
C MET A 156 -42.06 4.22 16.78
N ASP A 157 -41.34 3.61 15.84
CA ASP A 157 -41.91 2.90 14.69
C ASP A 157 -42.61 1.61 15.12
N GLU A 158 -42.06 0.83 16.07
CA GLU A 158 -42.77 -0.29 16.68
C GLU A 158 -44.11 0.14 17.30
N HIS A 159 -44.14 1.24 18.05
CA HIS A 159 -45.38 1.78 18.61
C HIS A 159 -46.36 2.24 17.51
N LYS A 160 -45.85 2.85 16.43
CA LYS A 160 -46.67 3.27 15.29
C LYS A 160 -47.26 2.07 14.53
N ILE A 161 -46.47 1.03 14.29
CA ILE A 161 -46.89 -0.23 13.67
C ILE A 161 -47.98 -0.89 14.54
N LYS A 162 -47.76 -1.03 15.85
CA LYS A 162 -48.76 -1.60 16.78
C LYS A 162 -50.09 -0.82 16.74
N SER A 163 -50.03 0.51 16.71
CA SER A 163 -51.20 1.39 16.58
C SER A 163 -51.94 1.22 15.24
N LEU A 164 -51.20 1.12 14.12
CA LEU A 164 -51.77 0.91 12.79
C LEU A 164 -52.39 -0.49 12.66
N THR A 165 -51.74 -1.54 13.16
CA THR A 165 -52.27 -2.91 13.17
C THR A 165 -53.59 -3.01 13.92
N LEU A 166 -53.70 -2.42 15.12
CA LEU A 166 -54.97 -2.36 15.87
C LEU A 166 -56.07 -1.59 15.12
N THR A 167 -55.69 -0.53 14.40
CA THR A 167 -56.61 0.26 13.57
C THR A 167 -57.12 -0.54 12.37
N ILE A 168 -56.22 -1.28 11.70
CA ILE A 168 -56.56 -2.19 10.60
C ILE A 168 -57.47 -3.30 11.12
N GLU A 169 -57.12 -3.97 12.23
CA GLU A 169 -57.92 -5.05 12.81
C GLU A 169 -59.35 -4.59 13.11
N LYS A 170 -59.51 -3.46 13.81
CA LYS A 170 -60.81 -2.83 14.07
C LYS A 170 -61.58 -2.58 12.76
N LYS A 171 -60.93 -2.05 11.72
CA LYS A 171 -61.59 -1.84 10.42
C LYS A 171 -61.95 -3.13 9.70
N THR A 172 -61.17 -4.21 9.84
CA THR A 172 -61.60 -5.53 9.32
C THR A 172 -62.81 -6.08 10.07
N LEU A 173 -62.94 -5.81 11.38
CA LEU A 173 -64.11 -6.21 12.17
C LEU A 173 -65.35 -5.40 11.74
N GLU A 174 -65.25 -4.06 11.67
CA GLU A 174 -66.33 -3.20 11.15
C GLU A 174 -66.81 -3.64 9.75
N VAL A 175 -65.89 -4.03 8.86
CA VAL A 175 -66.23 -4.54 7.51
C VAL A 175 -66.88 -5.93 7.57
N LYS A 176 -66.41 -6.85 8.44
CA LYS A 176 -67.02 -8.17 8.64
C LYS A 176 -68.44 -8.05 9.20
N GLU A 177 -68.68 -7.11 10.12
CA GLU A 177 -70.00 -6.85 10.69
C GLU A 177 -70.97 -6.24 9.67
N LYS A 178 -70.55 -5.19 8.95
CA LYS A 178 -71.35 -4.60 7.86
C LYS A 178 -71.68 -5.62 6.77
N ARG A 179 -70.74 -6.51 6.42
CA ARG A 179 -71.00 -7.58 5.46
C ARG A 179 -72.04 -8.57 5.98
N LYS A 180 -71.95 -9.02 7.23
CA LYS A 180 -72.97 -9.89 7.85
C LYS A 180 -74.36 -9.24 7.89
N ALA A 181 -74.44 -7.93 8.15
CA ALA A 181 -75.70 -7.18 8.11
C ALA A 181 -76.28 -7.15 6.69
N LEU A 182 -75.48 -6.80 5.69
CA LEU A 182 -75.89 -6.78 4.28
C LEU A 182 -76.30 -8.18 3.77
N ASP A 183 -75.53 -9.23 4.10
CA ASP A 183 -75.86 -10.61 3.75
C ASP A 183 -77.22 -11.02 4.37
N LYS A 184 -77.50 -10.59 5.61
CA LYS A 184 -78.80 -10.81 6.28
C LYS A 184 -79.93 -10.06 5.60
N GLU A 185 -79.80 -8.76 5.36
CA GLU A 185 -80.80 -7.92 4.67
C GLU A 185 -81.11 -8.46 3.26
N LEU A 186 -80.11 -8.95 2.54
CA LEU A 186 -80.26 -9.61 1.24
C LEU A 186 -81.07 -10.92 1.37
N THR A 187 -80.80 -11.75 2.38
CA THR A 187 -81.62 -12.96 2.62
C THR A 187 -83.06 -12.64 3.02
N GLU A 188 -83.28 -11.59 3.82
CA GLU A 188 -84.62 -11.20 4.28
C GLU A 188 -85.44 -10.60 3.14
N THR A 189 -84.89 -9.65 2.38
CA THR A 189 -85.55 -9.07 1.18
C THR A 189 -85.81 -10.10 0.09
N ARG A 190 -84.91 -11.07 -0.12
CA ARG A 190 -85.14 -12.19 -1.03
C ARG A 190 -86.27 -13.10 -0.52
N SER A 191 -86.35 -13.34 0.79
CA SER A 191 -87.41 -14.15 1.41
C SER A 191 -88.78 -13.49 1.25
N THR A 192 -88.90 -12.17 1.47
CA THR A 192 -90.17 -11.46 1.26
C THR A 192 -90.58 -11.48 -0.21
N GLN A 193 -89.67 -11.18 -1.15
CA GLN A 193 -89.96 -11.26 -2.59
C GLN A 193 -90.43 -12.65 -3.03
N GLN A 194 -89.86 -13.72 -2.46
CA GLN A 194 -90.32 -15.09 -2.74
C GLN A 194 -91.71 -15.38 -2.15
N GLN A 195 -92.06 -14.79 -1.01
CA GLN A 195 -93.40 -14.89 -0.43
C GLN A 195 -94.43 -14.07 -1.25
N ASP A 196 -94.12 -12.83 -1.61
CA ASP A 196 -94.98 -11.96 -2.42
C ASP A 196 -95.34 -12.63 -3.76
N LEU A 197 -94.34 -13.19 -4.45
CA LEU A 197 -94.54 -13.96 -5.69
C LEU A 197 -95.40 -15.21 -5.47
N MET A 198 -95.28 -15.89 -4.32
CA MET A 198 -96.08 -17.07 -4.00
C MET A 198 -97.53 -16.71 -3.66
N GLU A 199 -97.76 -15.59 -2.97
CA GLU A 199 -99.10 -15.07 -2.69
C GLU A 199 -99.81 -14.59 -3.96
N GLU A 200 -99.10 -13.91 -4.87
CA GLU A 200 -99.68 -13.50 -6.17
C GLU A 200 -99.97 -14.70 -7.08
N LEU A 201 -99.06 -15.70 -7.15
CA LEU A 201 -99.34 -16.97 -7.84
C LEU A 201 -100.55 -17.70 -7.23
N PHE A 202 -100.78 -17.58 -5.92
CA PHE A 202 -101.97 -18.11 -5.25
C PHE A 202 -103.24 -17.32 -5.63
N ARG A 203 -103.20 -15.98 -5.64
CA ARG A 203 -104.32 -15.12 -6.09
C ARG A 203 -104.70 -15.42 -7.54
N GLN A 204 -103.72 -15.49 -8.45
CA GLN A 204 -103.95 -15.82 -9.87
C GLN A 204 -104.54 -17.23 -10.02
N ARG A 205 -104.03 -18.22 -9.27
CA ARG A 205 -104.59 -19.58 -9.25
C ARG A 205 -106.04 -19.59 -8.75
N GLN A 206 -106.37 -18.84 -7.70
CA GLN A 206 -107.73 -18.75 -7.17
C GLN A 206 -108.68 -18.05 -8.16
N SER A 207 -108.24 -16.95 -8.77
CA SER A 207 -108.96 -16.22 -9.81
C SER A 207 -109.27 -17.13 -11.01
N PHE A 208 -108.26 -17.85 -11.53
CA PHE A 208 -108.39 -18.82 -12.61
C PHE A 208 -109.39 -19.95 -12.29
N GLN A 209 -109.35 -20.51 -11.07
CA GLN A 209 -110.34 -21.52 -10.66
C GLN A 209 -111.76 -20.92 -10.59
N SER A 210 -111.92 -19.67 -10.14
CA SER A 210 -113.22 -18.99 -10.14
C SER A 210 -113.75 -18.77 -11.57
N ALA A 211 -112.87 -18.41 -12.52
CA ALA A 211 -113.21 -18.27 -13.93
C ALA A 211 -113.62 -19.62 -14.53
N LYS A 212 -112.88 -20.69 -14.24
CA LYS A 212 -113.17 -22.07 -14.68
C LYS A 212 -114.48 -22.63 -14.11
N VAL A 213 -114.93 -22.17 -12.93
CA VAL A 213 -116.27 -22.48 -12.41
C VAL A 213 -117.34 -21.68 -13.15
N LYS A 214 -117.13 -20.38 -13.41
CA LYS A 214 -118.06 -19.56 -14.22
C LYS A 214 -118.23 -20.12 -15.63
N GLU A 215 -117.13 -20.53 -16.27
CA GLU A 215 -117.09 -21.20 -17.59
C GLU A 215 -117.98 -22.45 -17.60
N LYS A 216 -117.78 -23.38 -16.65
CA LYS A 216 -118.62 -24.59 -16.51
C LYS A 216 -120.10 -24.26 -16.34
N ASN A 217 -120.43 -23.25 -15.55
CA ASN A 217 -121.80 -22.82 -15.32
C ASN A 217 -122.44 -22.22 -16.59
N LEU A 218 -121.67 -21.46 -17.38
CA LEU A 218 -122.10 -20.94 -18.68
C LEU A 218 -122.30 -22.07 -19.72
N ILE A 219 -121.41 -23.07 -19.75
CA ILE A 219 -121.55 -24.27 -20.61
C ILE A 219 -122.82 -25.06 -20.23
N ALA A 220 -123.10 -25.21 -18.94
CA ALA A 220 -124.33 -25.86 -18.45
C ALA A 220 -125.59 -25.07 -18.83
N LEU A 221 -125.56 -23.73 -18.68
CA LEU A 221 -126.65 -22.85 -19.09
C LEU A 221 -126.88 -22.88 -20.61
N ALA A 222 -125.83 -22.81 -21.40
CA ALA A 222 -125.90 -22.92 -22.86
C ALA A 222 -126.47 -24.29 -23.30
N SER A 223 -126.11 -25.36 -22.59
CA SER A 223 -126.65 -26.71 -22.83
C SER A 223 -128.15 -26.79 -22.49
N LYS A 224 -128.58 -26.19 -21.37
CA LYS A 224 -130.00 -26.06 -21.00
C LYS A 224 -130.78 -25.24 -22.03
N ASN A 225 -130.24 -24.10 -22.47
CA ASN A 225 -130.87 -23.23 -23.46
C ASN A 225 -130.95 -23.91 -24.84
N LYS A 226 -129.93 -24.68 -25.23
CA LYS A 226 -129.98 -25.51 -26.45
C LYS A 226 -131.13 -26.52 -26.38
N PHE A 227 -131.34 -27.16 -25.24
CA PHE A 227 -132.46 -28.10 -25.04
C PHE A 227 -133.83 -27.42 -25.07
N THR A 228 -133.99 -26.23 -24.46
CA THR A 228 -135.26 -25.49 -24.53
C THR A 228 -135.55 -25.01 -25.96
N ILE A 229 -134.54 -24.55 -26.69
CA ILE A 229 -134.67 -24.19 -28.12
C ILE A 229 -135.10 -25.41 -28.96
N THR A 230 -134.46 -26.58 -28.80
CA THR A 230 -134.88 -27.77 -29.57
C THR A 230 -136.29 -28.24 -29.20
N ASN A 231 -136.70 -28.11 -27.94
CA ASN A 231 -138.08 -28.37 -27.52
C ASN A 231 -139.07 -27.40 -28.18
N LEU A 232 -138.80 -26.09 -28.14
CA LEU A 232 -139.65 -25.06 -28.77
C LEU A 232 -139.76 -25.25 -30.29
N LEU A 233 -138.66 -25.57 -30.98
CA LEU A 233 -138.68 -25.94 -32.40
C LEU A 233 -139.52 -27.20 -32.66
N SER A 234 -139.50 -28.19 -31.75
CA SER A 234 -140.37 -29.37 -31.82
C SER A 234 -141.85 -29.08 -31.55
N GLN A 235 -142.18 -27.92 -30.98
CA GLN A 235 -143.55 -27.45 -30.77
C GLN A 235 -144.01 -26.59 -31.95
N LEU A 236 -143.15 -25.69 -32.44
CA LEU A 236 -143.37 -24.90 -33.66
C LEU A 236 -143.71 -25.83 -34.83
N THR A 237 -142.86 -26.82 -35.11
CA THR A 237 -143.08 -27.80 -36.18
C THR A 237 -144.36 -28.64 -36.00
N LYS A 238 -144.82 -28.90 -34.76
CA LYS A 238 -146.14 -29.53 -34.53
C LYS A 238 -147.27 -28.57 -34.91
N MET A 239 -147.19 -27.30 -34.49
CA MET A 239 -148.19 -26.29 -34.82
C MET A 239 -148.27 -26.05 -36.34
N GLU A 240 -147.13 -25.91 -37.02
CA GLU A 240 -147.03 -25.81 -38.48
C GLU A 240 -147.70 -27.00 -39.18
N ASN A 241 -147.41 -28.23 -38.74
CA ASN A 241 -148.09 -29.42 -39.27
C ASN A 241 -149.60 -29.43 -39.01
N THR A 242 -150.09 -28.93 -37.87
CA THR A 242 -151.54 -28.78 -37.64
C THR A 242 -152.18 -27.70 -38.52
N LEU A 243 -151.47 -26.59 -38.77
CA LEU A 243 -151.94 -25.51 -39.66
C LEU A 243 -152.04 -26.00 -41.11
N ILE A 244 -151.01 -26.69 -41.61
CA ILE A 244 -151.01 -27.32 -42.94
C ILE A 244 -152.19 -28.31 -43.06
N ARG A 245 -152.45 -29.11 -42.01
CA ARG A 245 -153.56 -30.06 -41.98
C ARG A 245 -154.93 -29.37 -41.98
N GLN A 246 -155.10 -28.26 -41.25
CA GLN A 246 -156.31 -27.43 -41.32
C GLN A 246 -156.48 -26.81 -42.72
N GLN A 247 -155.39 -26.31 -43.31
CA GLN A 247 -155.42 -25.71 -44.65
C GLN A 247 -155.81 -26.73 -45.73
N MET A 248 -155.36 -27.99 -45.63
CA MET A 248 -155.84 -29.09 -46.48
C MET A 248 -157.33 -29.39 -46.29
N ILE A 249 -157.84 -29.38 -45.05
CA ILE A 249 -159.27 -29.58 -44.77
C ILE A 249 -160.10 -28.44 -45.38
N ASN A 250 -159.68 -27.19 -45.19
CA ASN A 250 -160.36 -26.01 -45.73
C ASN A 250 -160.35 -26.02 -47.27
N ASN A 251 -159.22 -26.37 -47.90
CA ASN A 251 -159.13 -26.50 -49.37
C ASN A 251 -160.06 -27.60 -49.90
N ASN A 252 -160.18 -28.73 -49.20
CA ASN A 252 -161.13 -29.79 -49.55
C ASN A 252 -162.60 -29.35 -49.39
N GLN A 253 -162.91 -28.54 -48.38
CA GLN A 253 -164.24 -27.94 -48.23
C GLN A 253 -164.54 -26.94 -49.37
N VAL A 254 -163.58 -26.10 -49.75
CA VAL A 254 -163.70 -25.19 -50.90
C VAL A 254 -163.94 -25.97 -52.20
N LEU A 255 -163.21 -27.07 -52.43
CA LEU A 255 -163.43 -27.97 -53.58
C LEU A 255 -164.83 -28.60 -53.59
N MET A 256 -165.38 -28.98 -52.44
CA MET A 256 -166.75 -29.47 -52.36
C MET A 256 -167.78 -28.36 -52.57
N LEU A 257 -167.55 -27.14 -52.06
CA LEU A 257 -168.41 -25.98 -52.31
C LEU A 257 -168.41 -25.59 -53.79
N GLN A 258 -167.25 -25.57 -54.46
CA GLN A 258 -167.12 -25.33 -55.90
C GLN A 258 -167.92 -26.36 -56.73
N ARG A 259 -167.81 -27.66 -56.39
CA ARG A 259 -168.64 -28.71 -57.01
C ARG A 259 -170.15 -28.52 -56.77
N LYS A 260 -170.53 -28.02 -55.59
CA LYS A 260 -171.94 -27.78 -55.24
C LYS A 260 -172.50 -26.53 -55.94
N VAL A 261 -171.69 -25.48 -56.12
CA VAL A 261 -172.03 -24.31 -56.96
C VAL A 261 -172.23 -24.76 -58.42
N ALA A 262 -171.32 -25.56 -58.97
CA ALA A 262 -171.44 -26.11 -60.33
C ALA A 262 -172.66 -27.03 -60.55
N GLN A 263 -173.28 -27.55 -59.48
CA GLN A 263 -174.53 -28.32 -59.53
C GLN A 263 -175.79 -27.45 -59.35
N LEU A 264 -175.66 -26.22 -58.85
CA LEU A 264 -176.77 -25.27 -58.70
C LEU A 264 -176.90 -24.33 -59.91
N SER A 265 -175.81 -24.13 -60.67
CA SER A 265 -175.83 -23.47 -61.99
C SER A 265 -176.29 -24.44 -63.09
N GLY A 266 -177.56 -24.86 -63.04
CA GLY A 266 -178.11 -25.89 -63.93
C GLY A 266 -177.97 -25.55 -65.42
N ALA A 267 -177.45 -26.49 -66.21
CA ALA A 267 -177.08 -26.26 -67.61
C ALA A 267 -177.53 -27.38 -68.55
N SER A 268 -178.66 -27.18 -69.24
CA SER A 268 -178.86 -27.51 -70.66
C SER A 268 -180.25 -27.09 -71.15
N HIS A 269 -180.32 -26.67 -72.42
CA HIS A 269 -181.54 -26.44 -73.23
C HIS A 269 -182.42 -25.22 -72.82
N THR A 270 -182.93 -24.39 -73.74
CA THR A 270 -182.79 -24.35 -75.22
C THR A 270 -183.18 -22.96 -75.78
N ASN A 271 -182.70 -22.65 -76.99
CA ASN A 271 -183.38 -21.90 -78.07
C ASN A 271 -183.93 -20.46 -77.84
N GLU A 272 -183.82 -19.84 -76.67
CA GLU A 272 -184.09 -18.39 -76.54
C GLU A 272 -182.89 -17.52 -76.97
N SER A 273 -181.65 -18.02 -76.82
CA SER A 273 -180.44 -17.27 -77.18
C SER A 273 -180.33 -17.00 -78.69
N GLU A 274 -180.68 -17.96 -79.54
CA GLU A 274 -180.54 -17.82 -81.00
C GLU A 274 -181.59 -16.85 -81.58
N MET A 275 -182.80 -16.82 -81.02
CA MET A 275 -183.83 -15.82 -81.34
C MET A 275 -183.38 -14.40 -80.98
N LEU A 276 -182.75 -14.22 -79.81
CA LEU A 276 -182.18 -12.94 -79.40
C LEU A 276 -180.95 -12.55 -80.24
N GLU A 277 -180.11 -13.50 -80.63
CA GLU A 277 -178.91 -13.20 -81.43
C GLU A 277 -179.24 -12.78 -82.87
N VAL A 278 -180.31 -13.31 -83.47
CA VAL A 278 -180.87 -12.77 -84.72
C VAL A 278 -181.40 -11.36 -84.51
N LYS A 279 -182.16 -11.11 -83.42
CA LYS A 279 -182.70 -9.77 -83.14
C LYS A 279 -181.60 -8.73 -82.86
N VAL A 280 -180.49 -9.12 -82.23
CA VAL A 280 -179.32 -8.26 -82.04
C VAL A 280 -178.65 -7.90 -83.37
N LYS A 281 -178.55 -8.83 -84.33
CA LYS A 281 -177.98 -8.57 -85.66
C LYS A 281 -178.89 -7.69 -86.55
N GLU A 282 -180.20 -7.80 -86.39
CA GLU A 282 -181.18 -6.91 -87.03
C GLU A 282 -181.18 -5.49 -86.43
N LEU A 283 -181.04 -5.39 -85.11
CA LEU A 283 -181.03 -4.11 -84.38
C LEU A 283 -179.71 -3.35 -84.51
N THR A 284 -178.55 -4.02 -84.63
CA THR A 284 -177.27 -3.33 -84.87
C THR A 284 -177.18 -2.74 -86.28
N ALA A 285 -177.77 -3.37 -87.30
CA ALA A 285 -177.93 -2.77 -88.62
C ALA A 285 -178.86 -1.54 -88.58
N ASN A 286 -180.05 -1.67 -88.00
CA ASN A 286 -181.00 -0.56 -87.85
C ASN A 286 -180.43 0.61 -87.02
N LEU A 287 -179.52 0.35 -86.07
CA LEU A 287 -178.90 1.41 -85.27
C LEU A 287 -178.04 2.36 -86.13
N GLU A 288 -177.36 1.85 -87.17
CA GLU A 288 -176.49 2.67 -88.02
C GLU A 288 -177.31 3.58 -88.95
N ASP A 289 -178.32 3.04 -89.64
CA ASP A 289 -179.26 3.83 -90.45
C ASP A 289 -180.07 4.85 -89.61
N LYS A 290 -180.27 4.55 -88.32
CA LYS A 290 -180.92 5.48 -87.38
C LYS A 290 -179.99 6.56 -86.82
N LYS A 291 -178.66 6.42 -86.86
CA LYS A 291 -177.74 7.54 -86.56
C LYS A 291 -177.81 8.63 -87.63
N GLU A 292 -177.92 8.24 -88.90
CA GLU A 292 -177.99 9.22 -90.00
C GLU A 292 -179.34 9.94 -90.06
N THR A 293 -180.44 9.29 -89.62
CA THR A 293 -181.77 9.92 -89.57
C THR A 293 -182.08 10.67 -88.25
N THR A 294 -181.46 10.32 -87.12
CA THR A 294 -181.54 11.16 -85.88
C THR A 294 -180.78 12.49 -85.99
N LYS A 295 -179.88 12.60 -86.97
CA LYS A 295 -179.21 13.86 -87.39
C LYS A 295 -180.19 14.95 -87.86
N ILE A 296 -181.39 14.57 -88.35
CA ILE A 296 -182.35 15.49 -88.98
C ILE A 296 -183.53 15.83 -88.06
N LEU A 297 -184.04 14.88 -87.27
CA LEU A 297 -185.21 15.11 -86.39
C LEU A 297 -184.87 15.67 -85.00
N LYS A 298 -183.59 15.87 -84.67
CA LYS A 298 -183.16 16.54 -83.43
C LYS A 298 -183.42 18.06 -83.42
N ASN A 299 -183.86 18.64 -84.54
CA ASN A 299 -184.06 20.08 -84.74
C ASN A 299 -185.54 20.52 -84.86
N ALA A 300 -186.52 19.64 -84.61
CA ALA A 300 -187.90 19.85 -85.10
C ALA A 300 -188.96 20.26 -84.06
N LEU A 301 -188.97 19.67 -82.86
CA LEU A 301 -189.94 19.91 -81.76
C LEU A 301 -189.39 19.19 -80.50
N ASN A 302 -189.48 19.69 -79.27
CA ASN A 302 -190.04 20.92 -78.68
C ASN A 302 -188.95 21.40 -77.68
N GLU A 303 -188.44 22.63 -77.57
CA GLU A 303 -188.99 23.98 -77.80
C GLU A 303 -190.43 24.17 -77.30
N CYS A 304 -190.57 24.94 -76.21
CA CYS A 304 -191.83 25.18 -75.48
C CYS A 304 -192.45 23.87 -74.92
N GLU A 305 -192.06 23.37 -73.74
CA GLU A 305 -191.52 24.05 -72.54
C GLU A 305 -192.49 25.12 -71.94
N VAL A 306 -192.33 25.39 -70.64
CA VAL A 306 -192.96 26.47 -69.85
C VAL A 306 -194.44 26.30 -69.50
N CYS A 307 -194.71 25.71 -68.32
CA CYS A 307 -195.64 26.17 -67.25
C CYS A 307 -195.91 25.03 -66.23
N LEU A 308 -195.85 25.20 -64.91
CA LEU A 308 -195.32 26.30 -64.09
C LEU A 308 -194.90 25.76 -62.69
N LYS A 309 -193.66 26.09 -62.28
CA LYS A 309 -193.18 26.66 -61.00
C LYS A 309 -193.96 26.46 -59.66
N LYS A 310 -193.16 26.35 -58.57
CA LYS A 310 -193.44 26.68 -57.12
C LYS A 310 -194.32 25.65 -56.35
N HIS A 311 -194.16 25.39 -55.04
CA HIS A 311 -193.30 25.91 -53.93
C HIS A 311 -193.39 24.91 -52.71
N PHE A 312 -192.69 24.97 -51.55
CA PHE A 312 -191.65 25.84 -50.93
C PHE A 312 -190.99 25.10 -49.73
N LEU A 313 -189.68 25.30 -49.46
CA LEU A 313 -188.98 25.12 -48.14
C LEU A 313 -188.96 23.69 -47.49
N THR A 314 -188.07 23.32 -46.55
CA THR A 314 -186.98 24.01 -45.78
C THR A 314 -185.63 23.26 -45.89
N ASP A 315 -184.53 23.94 -45.53
CA ASP A 315 -183.18 23.35 -45.39
C ASP A 315 -182.70 23.38 -43.90
N PHE A 316 -181.64 22.63 -43.57
CA PHE A 316 -181.22 22.15 -42.21
C PHE A 316 -182.17 21.10 -41.58
N PRO A 317 -181.68 20.17 -40.70
CA PRO A 317 -180.30 19.97 -40.22
C PRO A 317 -179.74 18.53 -40.41
N LEU A 318 -178.60 18.36 -41.09
CA LEU A 318 -177.92 17.04 -41.19
C LEU A 318 -176.39 17.07 -41.06
N LYS A 319 -175.74 18.24 -41.01
CA LYS A 319 -174.27 18.39 -40.98
C LYS A 319 -173.60 18.01 -39.65
N PHE A 320 -174.34 17.98 -38.54
CA PHE A 320 -173.75 17.75 -37.20
C PHE A 320 -173.37 16.29 -36.92
N GLN A 321 -174.16 15.32 -37.41
CA GLN A 321 -174.01 13.91 -37.04
C GLN A 321 -172.70 13.30 -37.60
N TRP A 322 -172.36 13.64 -38.84
CA TRP A 322 -171.12 13.20 -39.49
C TRP A 322 -169.88 13.87 -38.88
N SER A 323 -169.98 15.15 -38.48
CA SER A 323 -168.91 15.85 -37.76
C SER A 323 -168.62 15.18 -36.40
N TYR A 324 -169.65 14.78 -35.66
CA TYR A 324 -169.49 14.09 -34.37
C TYR A 324 -168.82 12.71 -34.52
N HIS A 325 -169.21 11.90 -35.52
CA HIS A 325 -168.55 10.61 -35.77
C HIS A 325 -167.10 10.74 -36.25
N ILE A 326 -166.79 11.71 -37.13
CA ILE A 326 -165.41 11.94 -37.56
C ILE A 326 -164.55 12.40 -36.37
N LEU A 327 -165.07 13.30 -35.52
CA LEU A 327 -164.36 13.76 -34.33
C LEU A 327 -164.16 12.64 -33.29
N HIS A 328 -165.16 11.78 -33.09
CA HIS A 328 -165.09 10.63 -32.17
C HIS A 328 -164.14 9.52 -32.65
N MET A 329 -164.07 9.28 -33.96
CA MET A 329 -163.07 8.35 -34.52
C MET A 329 -161.66 8.93 -34.45
N ALA A 330 -161.50 10.23 -34.71
CA ALA A 330 -160.21 10.91 -34.56
C ALA A 330 -159.75 10.93 -33.09
N SER A 331 -160.64 11.25 -32.14
CA SER A 331 -160.29 11.32 -30.72
C SER A 331 -159.90 9.97 -30.14
N VAL A 332 -160.64 8.88 -30.42
CA VAL A 332 -160.25 7.53 -30.00
C VAL A 332 -158.92 7.09 -30.64
N SER A 333 -158.76 7.31 -31.96
CA SER A 333 -157.53 6.92 -32.66
C SER A 333 -156.28 7.71 -32.23
N LEU A 334 -156.45 8.91 -31.65
CA LEU A 334 -155.37 9.68 -31.05
C LEU A 334 -155.17 9.30 -29.56
N ALA A 335 -156.25 9.19 -28.78
CA ALA A 335 -156.21 8.91 -27.35
C ALA A 335 -155.67 7.52 -27.01
N ASP A 336 -155.87 6.51 -27.85
CA ASP A 336 -155.27 5.18 -27.65
C ASP A 336 -153.79 5.13 -28.09
N ARG A 337 -153.34 6.04 -28.97
CA ARG A 337 -151.97 6.03 -29.51
C ARG A 337 -150.99 6.99 -28.84
N TYR A 338 -151.44 8.14 -28.33
CA TYR A 338 -150.56 9.11 -27.69
C TYR A 338 -149.96 8.60 -26.36
N PRO A 339 -150.74 8.07 -25.39
CA PRO A 339 -150.19 7.54 -24.14
C PRO A 339 -149.25 6.36 -24.38
N LEU A 340 -149.62 5.43 -25.26
CA LEU A 340 -148.76 4.33 -25.71
C LEU A 340 -147.56 4.79 -26.57
N CYS A 341 -147.43 6.07 -26.90
CA CYS A 341 -146.22 6.67 -27.44
C CYS A 341 -145.41 7.30 -26.29
N GLU A 342 -146.01 8.18 -25.49
CA GLU A 342 -145.34 8.83 -24.34
C GLU A 342 -144.76 7.85 -23.31
N GLU A 343 -145.44 6.72 -23.05
CA GLU A 343 -144.90 5.64 -22.21
C GLU A 343 -143.67 4.98 -22.86
N ARG A 344 -143.68 4.76 -24.18
CA ARG A 344 -142.54 4.19 -24.91
C ARG A 344 -141.39 5.16 -25.07
N ASP A 345 -141.65 6.42 -25.43
CA ASP A 345 -140.66 7.48 -25.51
C ASP A 345 -140.05 7.77 -24.12
N GLY A 346 -140.84 7.57 -23.06
CA GLY A 346 -140.38 7.59 -21.66
C GLY A 346 -139.52 6.38 -21.28
N GLU A 347 -139.91 5.16 -21.68
CA GLU A 347 -139.12 3.95 -21.47
C GLU A 347 -137.81 3.95 -22.27
N ASP A 348 -137.84 4.27 -23.57
CA ASP A 348 -136.65 4.44 -24.41
C ASP A 348 -135.79 5.62 -23.92
N GLY A 349 -136.41 6.70 -23.45
CA GLY A 349 -135.73 7.80 -22.77
C GLY A 349 -135.00 7.35 -21.50
N LEU A 350 -135.61 6.48 -20.69
CA LEU A 350 -135.01 5.91 -19.48
C LEU A 350 -133.90 4.89 -19.82
N VAL A 351 -134.09 4.06 -20.84
CA VAL A 351 -133.08 3.11 -21.35
C VAL A 351 -131.87 3.87 -21.88
N ASN A 352 -132.07 4.90 -22.71
CA ASN A 352 -131.01 5.77 -23.23
C ASN A 352 -130.31 6.54 -22.09
N ASN A 353 -131.05 7.05 -21.11
CA ASN A 353 -130.48 7.71 -19.93
C ASN A 353 -129.62 6.75 -19.09
N ASN A 354 -130.03 5.48 -18.97
CA ASN A 354 -129.24 4.45 -18.29
C ASN A 354 -128.01 4.00 -19.11
N LEU A 355 -128.13 3.91 -20.44
CA LEU A 355 -127.02 3.66 -21.36
C LEU A 355 -125.96 4.78 -21.25
N LEU A 356 -126.39 6.04 -21.31
CA LEU A 356 -125.55 7.21 -21.08
C LEU A 356 -124.90 7.20 -19.68
N LYS A 357 -125.65 6.83 -18.63
CA LYS A 357 -125.07 6.64 -17.27
C LYS A 357 -124.01 5.54 -17.22
N THR A 358 -124.20 4.42 -17.93
CA THR A 358 -123.18 3.35 -17.99
C THR A 358 -121.95 3.79 -18.78
N GLU A 359 -122.13 4.55 -19.86
CA GLU A 359 -121.01 5.06 -20.67
C GLU A 359 -120.23 6.16 -19.94
N VAL A 360 -120.92 7.08 -19.26
CA VAL A 360 -120.29 8.09 -18.37
C VAL A 360 -119.54 7.44 -17.20
N LYS A 361 -119.98 6.28 -16.69
CA LYS A 361 -119.19 5.48 -15.75
C LYS A 361 -117.97 4.88 -16.44
N ARG A 362 -118.13 4.15 -17.56
CA ARG A 362 -117.03 3.54 -18.31
C ARG A 362 -115.91 4.53 -18.65
N VAL A 363 -116.27 5.72 -19.14
CA VAL A 363 -115.32 6.79 -19.47
C VAL A 363 -114.66 7.36 -18.22
N ARG A 364 -115.41 7.58 -17.12
CA ARG A 364 -114.86 8.03 -15.83
C ARG A 364 -113.88 7.03 -15.23
N ASP A 365 -114.23 5.74 -15.26
CA ASP A 365 -113.43 4.67 -14.67
C ASP A 365 -112.11 4.50 -15.46
N ILE A 366 -112.14 4.68 -16.79
CA ILE A 366 -110.92 4.78 -17.63
C ILE A 366 -110.10 6.02 -17.27
N ILE A 367 -110.73 7.21 -17.14
CA ILE A 367 -110.02 8.44 -16.75
C ILE A 367 -109.34 8.30 -15.38
N TYR A 368 -109.95 7.59 -14.43
CA TYR A 368 -109.31 7.30 -13.15
C TYR A 368 -108.16 6.30 -13.27
N ILE A 369 -108.31 5.22 -14.04
CA ILE A 369 -107.21 4.26 -14.30
C ILE A 369 -106.03 4.96 -14.98
N ASP A 370 -106.29 5.80 -15.98
CA ASP A 370 -105.26 6.58 -16.67
C ASP A 370 -104.60 7.59 -15.72
N ALA A 371 -105.37 8.29 -14.88
CA ALA A 371 -104.85 9.25 -13.90
C ALA A 371 -104.03 8.59 -12.79
N ASP A 372 -104.47 7.46 -12.24
CA ASP A 372 -103.72 6.66 -11.27
C ASP A 372 -102.42 6.13 -11.90
N SER A 373 -102.47 5.68 -13.16
CA SER A 373 -101.27 5.28 -13.90
C SER A 373 -100.30 6.45 -14.08
N MET A 374 -100.80 7.62 -14.51
CA MET A 374 -99.99 8.83 -14.70
C MET A 374 -99.35 9.28 -13.38
N MET A 375 -100.10 9.25 -12.27
CA MET A 375 -99.56 9.55 -10.93
C MET A 375 -98.48 8.53 -10.54
N SER A 376 -98.66 7.25 -10.84
CA SER A 376 -97.63 6.22 -10.58
C SER A 376 -96.35 6.43 -11.40
N TRP A 377 -96.47 6.89 -12.65
CA TRP A 377 -95.33 7.24 -13.51
C TRP A 377 -94.61 8.51 -13.02
N GLU A 378 -95.36 9.55 -12.61
CA GLU A 378 -94.81 10.79 -12.08
C GLU A 378 -94.08 10.54 -10.74
N MET A 379 -94.66 9.74 -9.84
CA MET A 379 -94.00 9.29 -8.61
C MET A 379 -92.71 8.52 -8.90
N ARG A 380 -92.75 7.54 -9.82
CA ARG A 380 -91.57 6.73 -10.17
C ARG A 380 -90.48 7.53 -10.88
N LYS A 381 -90.86 8.55 -11.66
CA LYS A 381 -89.92 9.53 -12.23
C LYS A 381 -89.24 10.34 -11.12
N LEU A 382 -89.99 10.84 -10.13
CA LEU A 382 -89.42 11.59 -9.00
C LEU A 382 -88.52 10.71 -8.11
N GLU A 383 -88.86 9.43 -7.90
CA GLU A 383 -87.99 8.43 -7.25
C GLU A 383 -86.65 8.29 -8.00
N LEU A 384 -86.69 8.15 -9.33
CA LEU A 384 -85.50 8.02 -10.18
C LEU A 384 -84.68 9.32 -10.21
N GLU A 385 -85.30 10.49 -10.34
CA GLU A 385 -84.62 11.79 -10.28
C GLU A 385 -83.92 12.01 -8.93
N LYS A 386 -84.52 11.57 -7.82
CA LYS A 386 -83.91 11.61 -6.49
C LYS A 386 -82.71 10.66 -6.41
N ALA A 387 -82.89 9.40 -6.81
CA ALA A 387 -81.81 8.40 -6.80
C ALA A 387 -80.64 8.77 -7.73
N MET A 388 -80.92 9.45 -8.86
CA MET A 388 -79.88 10.00 -9.72
C MET A 388 -79.08 11.11 -9.04
N LYS A 389 -79.74 12.08 -8.39
CA LYS A 389 -79.06 13.16 -7.64
C LYS A 389 -78.22 12.62 -6.49
N GLU A 390 -78.75 11.65 -5.73
CA GLU A 390 -77.99 10.98 -4.66
C GLU A 390 -76.72 10.31 -5.21
N ARG A 391 -76.78 9.70 -6.41
CA ARG A 391 -75.61 9.11 -7.08
C ARG A 391 -74.68 10.13 -7.70
N GLU A 392 -75.17 11.25 -8.20
CA GLU A 392 -74.34 12.38 -8.66
C GLU A 392 -73.56 12.99 -7.48
N GLU A 393 -74.19 13.13 -6.31
CA GLU A 393 -73.55 13.60 -5.07
C GLU A 393 -72.51 12.60 -4.53
N GLU A 394 -72.83 11.28 -4.50
CA GLU A 394 -71.85 10.23 -4.18
C GLU A 394 -70.62 10.29 -5.10
N ILE A 395 -70.85 10.31 -6.43
CA ILE A 395 -69.79 10.38 -7.45
C ILE A 395 -68.99 11.68 -7.31
N HIS A 396 -69.62 12.80 -7.00
CA HIS A 396 -68.95 14.07 -6.76
C HIS A 396 -68.02 14.00 -5.54
N VAL A 397 -68.49 13.44 -4.42
CA VAL A 397 -67.68 13.26 -3.19
C VAL A 397 -66.49 12.32 -3.43
N TYR A 398 -66.70 11.19 -4.10
CA TYR A 398 -65.58 10.31 -4.48
C TYR A 398 -64.59 11.02 -5.43
N SER A 399 -65.10 11.83 -6.36
CA SER A 399 -64.27 12.59 -7.30
C SER A 399 -63.50 13.73 -6.63
N GLU A 400 -64.04 14.38 -5.60
CA GLU A 400 -63.29 15.32 -4.75
C GLU A 400 -62.23 14.58 -3.92
N MET A 401 -62.57 13.46 -3.29
CA MET A 401 -61.64 12.66 -2.49
C MET A 401 -60.43 12.21 -3.35
N LEU A 402 -60.67 11.69 -4.54
CA LEU A 402 -59.61 11.28 -5.48
C LEU A 402 -58.78 12.47 -5.96
N ARG A 403 -59.41 13.64 -6.22
CA ARG A 403 -58.67 14.88 -6.55
C ARG A 403 -57.80 15.38 -5.39
N HIS A 404 -58.22 15.20 -4.14
CA HIS A 404 -57.41 15.52 -2.97
C HIS A 404 -56.25 14.52 -2.78
N GLN A 405 -56.52 13.22 -2.91
CA GLN A 405 -55.47 12.19 -2.87
C GLN A 405 -54.40 12.42 -3.94
N LEU A 406 -54.81 12.73 -5.18
CA LEU A 406 -53.90 13.06 -6.27
C LEU A 406 -53.04 14.31 -5.97
N LYS A 407 -53.62 15.36 -5.39
CA LYS A 407 -52.87 16.55 -4.95
C LYS A 407 -51.81 16.21 -3.89
N PHE A 408 -52.14 15.39 -2.89
CA PHE A 408 -51.16 14.98 -1.88
C PHE A 408 -50.03 14.14 -2.49
N THR A 409 -50.35 13.13 -3.31
CA THR A 409 -49.33 12.32 -3.99
C THR A 409 -48.44 13.16 -4.92
N GLU A 410 -48.98 14.17 -5.58
CA GLU A 410 -48.21 15.09 -6.43
C GLU A 410 -47.30 16.02 -5.60
N LEU A 411 -47.74 16.49 -4.43
CA LEU A 411 -46.88 17.24 -3.50
C LEU A 411 -45.76 16.37 -2.92
N ASP A 412 -46.04 15.12 -2.55
CA ASP A 412 -45.03 14.16 -2.09
C ASP A 412 -44.01 13.86 -3.21
N ARG A 413 -44.49 13.70 -4.46
CA ARG A 413 -43.63 13.53 -5.64
C ARG A 413 -42.73 14.75 -5.88
N GLN A 414 -43.25 15.96 -5.70
CA GLN A 414 -42.48 17.20 -5.82
C GLN A 414 -41.42 17.30 -4.72
N LYS A 415 -41.77 16.98 -3.46
CA LYS A 415 -40.83 16.93 -2.33
C LYS A 415 -39.69 15.95 -2.56
N LEU A 416 -40.00 14.70 -2.94
CA LEU A 416 -39.01 13.68 -3.29
C LEU A 416 -38.13 14.12 -4.49
N SER A 417 -38.69 14.85 -5.45
CA SER A 417 -37.93 15.40 -6.58
C SER A 417 -36.99 16.53 -6.18
N MET A 418 -37.30 17.30 -5.13
CA MET A 418 -36.38 18.29 -4.56
C MET A 418 -35.26 17.62 -3.78
N GLU A 419 -35.58 16.67 -2.90
CA GLU A 419 -34.61 15.88 -2.12
C GLU A 419 -33.61 15.14 -3.04
N LEU A 420 -34.11 14.51 -4.11
CA LEU A 420 -33.27 13.88 -5.13
C LEU A 420 -32.33 14.89 -5.83
N ASN A 421 -32.81 16.10 -6.13
CA ASN A 421 -31.99 17.13 -6.78
C ASN A 421 -30.93 17.72 -5.83
N GLU A 422 -31.23 17.82 -4.53
CA GLU A 422 -30.24 18.16 -3.51
C GLU A 422 -29.15 17.08 -3.37
N GLU A 423 -29.52 15.79 -3.34
CA GLU A 423 -28.54 14.70 -3.30
C GLU A 423 -27.71 14.63 -4.59
N LEU A 424 -28.31 14.82 -5.76
CA LEU A 424 -27.56 14.93 -7.03
C LEU A 424 -26.57 16.12 -7.01
N SER A 425 -26.95 17.26 -6.42
CA SER A 425 -26.05 18.40 -6.23
C SER A 425 -24.91 18.09 -5.26
N LYS A 426 -25.18 17.36 -4.16
CA LYS A 426 -24.13 16.88 -3.23
C LYS A 426 -23.17 15.90 -3.91
N VAL A 427 -23.68 14.96 -4.70
CA VAL A 427 -22.88 14.03 -5.50
C VAL A 427 -22.03 14.78 -6.52
N GLU A 428 -22.58 15.74 -7.25
CA GLU A 428 -21.83 16.53 -8.23
C GLU A 428 -20.76 17.41 -7.56
N MET A 429 -21.03 18.00 -6.38
CA MET A 429 -20.01 18.69 -5.59
C MET A 429 -18.87 17.76 -5.14
N VAL A 430 -19.19 16.52 -4.72
CA VAL A 430 -18.19 15.51 -4.33
C VAL A 430 -17.38 15.04 -5.55
N LYS A 431 -18.04 14.78 -6.68
CA LYS A 431 -17.42 14.45 -7.96
C LYS A 431 -16.46 15.55 -8.43
N ASN A 432 -16.87 16.82 -8.45
CA ASN A 432 -15.99 17.93 -8.82
C ASN A 432 -14.80 18.07 -7.85
N ARG A 433 -14.97 17.79 -6.55
CA ARG A 433 -13.85 17.73 -5.59
C ARG A 433 -12.89 16.59 -5.90
N PHE A 434 -13.38 15.42 -6.30
CA PHE A 434 -12.55 14.31 -6.77
C PHE A 434 -11.84 14.62 -8.09
N GLU A 435 -12.52 15.20 -9.08
CA GLU A 435 -11.91 15.62 -10.36
C GLU A 435 -10.83 16.69 -10.16
N ILE A 436 -11.02 17.64 -9.23
CA ILE A 436 -9.98 18.62 -8.84
C ILE A 436 -8.83 17.93 -8.10
N MET A 437 -9.13 17.00 -7.18
CA MET A 437 -8.11 16.23 -6.47
C MET A 437 -7.28 15.39 -7.45
N GLU A 438 -7.91 14.70 -8.38
CA GLU A 438 -7.27 13.91 -9.44
C GLU A 438 -6.47 14.78 -10.40
N SER A 439 -7.01 15.93 -10.85
CA SER A 439 -6.30 16.89 -11.70
C SER A 439 -5.07 17.50 -11.01
N SER A 440 -5.13 17.72 -9.69
CA SER A 440 -4.00 18.21 -8.91
C SER A 440 -2.98 17.12 -8.58
N LEU A 441 -3.42 15.86 -8.42
CA LEU A 441 -2.56 14.68 -8.23
C LEU A 441 -1.90 14.22 -9.55
N ALA A 442 -2.50 14.58 -10.69
CA ALA A 442 -1.95 14.50 -12.04
C ALA A 442 -1.22 15.80 -12.46
N GLY A 443 -0.81 16.62 -11.49
CA GLY A 443 -0.13 17.89 -11.71
C GLY A 443 1.23 17.71 -12.41
N SER A 444 1.28 18.06 -13.69
CA SER A 444 2.41 17.92 -14.63
C SER A 444 2.72 16.49 -15.08
N GLU A 445 3.10 16.34 -16.36
CA GLU A 445 3.47 15.05 -16.97
C GLU A 445 4.79 14.44 -16.42
N GLY A 446 5.47 15.13 -15.50
CA GLY A 446 6.72 14.68 -14.87
C GLY A 446 6.54 14.08 -13.47
N GLU A 447 5.62 14.62 -12.67
CA GLU A 447 5.49 14.28 -11.26
C GLU A 447 4.45 13.18 -11.05
N LYS A 448 4.94 11.98 -10.75
CA LYS A 448 4.09 10.80 -10.57
C LYS A 448 3.51 10.78 -9.16
N SER A 449 2.32 10.21 -8.97
CA SER A 449 1.66 10.22 -7.66
C SER A 449 2.54 9.65 -6.54
N GLN A 450 2.36 10.14 -5.31
CA GLN A 450 3.11 9.64 -4.15
C GLN A 450 2.94 8.11 -3.99
N ILE A 451 1.78 7.57 -4.35
CA ILE A 451 1.51 6.13 -4.41
C ILE A 451 2.42 5.44 -5.43
N TYR A 452 2.62 6.00 -6.63
CA TYR A 452 3.58 5.45 -7.61
C TYR A 452 5.00 5.42 -7.05
N TYR A 453 5.45 6.47 -6.35
CA TYR A 453 6.78 6.48 -5.74
C TYR A 453 6.90 5.46 -4.59
N ILE A 454 5.85 5.26 -3.79
CA ILE A 454 5.81 4.20 -2.76
C ILE A 454 5.88 2.81 -3.40
N THR A 455 5.02 2.52 -4.39
CA THR A 455 5.01 1.24 -5.12
C THR A 455 6.33 0.98 -5.84
N LYS A 456 6.98 2.03 -6.37
CA LYS A 456 8.32 1.90 -6.95
C LYS A 456 9.37 1.62 -5.88
N ALA A 457 9.34 2.31 -4.74
CA ALA A 457 10.29 2.08 -3.66
C ALA A 457 10.14 0.67 -3.05
N THR A 458 8.94 0.10 -2.97
CA THR A 458 8.74 -1.29 -2.51
C THR A 458 9.22 -2.32 -3.54
N LEU A 459 9.01 -2.08 -4.85
CA LEU A 459 9.56 -2.93 -5.91
C LEU A 459 11.10 -2.87 -5.97
N ASP A 460 11.69 -1.66 -5.96
CA ASP A 460 13.14 -1.46 -5.93
C ASP A 460 13.76 -2.13 -4.67
N LYS A 461 13.07 -2.07 -3.51
CA LYS A 461 13.48 -2.76 -2.27
C LYS A 461 13.40 -4.28 -2.37
N GLU A 462 12.38 -4.84 -3.03
CA GLU A 462 12.24 -6.29 -3.23
C GLU A 462 13.26 -6.83 -4.25
N GLU A 463 13.66 -6.06 -5.25
CA GLU A 463 14.78 -6.41 -6.13
C GLU A 463 16.12 -6.42 -5.39
N LEU A 464 16.36 -5.43 -4.52
CA LEU A 464 17.53 -5.41 -3.64
C LEU A 464 17.52 -6.56 -2.62
N ARG A 465 16.35 -6.97 -2.11
CA ARG A 465 16.22 -8.14 -1.22
C ARG A 465 16.62 -9.42 -1.95
N ARG A 466 16.14 -9.65 -3.19
CA ARG A 466 16.54 -10.81 -4.00
C ARG A 466 18.05 -10.84 -4.25
N LYS A 467 18.63 -9.72 -4.71
CA LYS A 467 20.09 -9.59 -4.88
C LYS A 467 20.88 -9.84 -3.59
N SER A 468 20.35 -9.46 -2.44
CA SER A 468 20.96 -9.76 -1.14
C SER A 468 20.89 -11.23 -0.77
N GLU A 469 19.88 -11.97 -1.21
CA GLU A 469 19.78 -13.42 -1.02
C GLU A 469 20.72 -14.16 -1.98
N ASP A 470 20.74 -13.80 -3.26
CA ASP A 470 21.68 -14.31 -4.27
C ASP A 470 23.15 -14.18 -3.80
N MET A 471 23.49 -13.06 -3.14
CA MET A 471 24.82 -12.86 -2.55
C MET A 471 25.07 -13.68 -1.28
N LYS A 472 24.07 -13.96 -0.44
CA LYS A 472 24.23 -14.88 0.70
C LYS A 472 24.51 -16.30 0.21
N ASP A 473 23.75 -16.77 -0.78
CA ASP A 473 23.94 -18.10 -1.37
C ASP A 473 25.34 -18.24 -1.98
N HIS A 474 25.83 -17.18 -2.64
CA HIS A 474 27.20 -17.13 -3.13
C HIS A 474 28.24 -17.15 -1.99
N ILE A 475 28.05 -16.37 -0.91
CA ILE A 475 28.92 -16.37 0.27
C ILE A 475 28.93 -17.76 0.94
N GLN A 476 27.77 -18.39 1.13
CA GLN A 476 27.65 -19.72 1.72
C GLN A 476 28.38 -20.77 0.87
N LYS A 477 28.29 -20.67 -0.47
CA LYS A 477 29.05 -21.54 -1.38
C LYS A 477 30.57 -21.32 -1.23
N MET A 478 31.02 -20.07 -1.19
CA MET A 478 32.44 -19.73 -0.99
C MET A 478 32.96 -20.16 0.39
N GLU A 479 32.13 -20.10 1.44
CA GLU A 479 32.46 -20.65 2.76
C GLU A 479 32.62 -22.17 2.73
N LEU A 480 31.71 -22.88 2.05
CA LEU A 480 31.80 -24.34 1.91
C LEU A 480 33.04 -24.75 1.10
N GLU A 481 33.37 -24.01 0.06
CA GLU A 481 34.62 -24.19 -0.70
C GLU A 481 35.86 -23.89 0.16
N THR A 482 35.84 -22.81 0.95
CA THR A 482 36.92 -22.46 1.90
C THR A 482 37.12 -23.58 2.94
N LYS A 483 36.04 -24.11 3.51
CA LYS A 483 36.08 -25.24 4.46
C LYS A 483 36.58 -26.52 3.78
N ALA A 484 36.27 -26.75 2.50
CA ALA A 484 36.81 -27.89 1.75
C ALA A 484 38.33 -27.72 1.47
N LEU A 485 38.78 -26.52 1.15
CA LEU A 485 40.20 -26.18 0.98
C LEU A 485 40.96 -26.28 2.30
N GLU A 486 40.41 -25.81 3.41
CA GLU A 486 40.98 -25.94 4.76
C GLU A 486 41.14 -27.41 5.16
N ASN A 487 40.10 -28.23 4.97
CA ASN A 487 40.20 -29.69 5.14
C ASN A 487 41.27 -30.33 4.23
N THR A 488 41.40 -29.85 2.99
CA THR A 488 42.43 -30.34 2.06
C THR A 488 43.84 -29.96 2.52
N ILE A 489 44.03 -28.73 3.02
CA ILE A 489 45.28 -28.28 3.64
C ILE A 489 45.60 -29.11 4.88
N HIS A 490 44.64 -29.36 5.76
CA HIS A 490 44.83 -30.20 6.95
C HIS A 490 45.26 -31.63 6.59
N LEU A 491 44.62 -32.25 5.59
CA LEU A 491 45.01 -33.58 5.08
C LEU A 491 46.41 -33.58 4.44
N PHE A 492 46.79 -32.51 3.74
CA PHE A 492 48.11 -32.35 3.14
C PHE A 492 49.20 -32.13 4.22
N SER A 493 48.96 -31.23 5.17
CA SER A 493 49.84 -30.96 6.31
C SER A 493 50.04 -32.20 7.20
N GLY A 494 49.00 -33.00 7.42
CA GLY A 494 49.11 -34.31 8.08
C GLY A 494 50.09 -35.22 7.34
N ARG A 495 49.85 -35.47 6.05
CA ARG A 495 50.75 -36.29 5.21
C ARG A 495 52.18 -35.75 5.13
N CYS A 496 52.36 -34.44 5.11
CA CYS A 496 53.70 -33.82 5.15
C CYS A 496 54.38 -34.00 6.51
N SER A 497 53.64 -33.97 7.62
CA SER A 497 54.14 -34.32 8.96
C SER A 497 54.57 -35.79 8.99
N ASP A 498 53.70 -36.70 8.56
CA ASP A 498 53.97 -38.15 8.54
C ASP A 498 55.21 -38.47 7.69
N TYR A 499 55.34 -37.86 6.50
CA TYR A 499 56.50 -38.01 5.62
C TYR A 499 57.77 -37.40 6.20
N SER A 500 57.68 -36.22 6.83
CA SER A 500 58.79 -35.58 7.54
C SER A 500 59.28 -36.41 8.72
N ASN A 501 58.36 -37.03 9.47
CA ASN A 501 58.68 -37.90 10.60
C ASN A 501 59.36 -39.19 10.12
N GLY A 502 58.82 -39.86 9.10
CA GLY A 502 59.43 -41.04 8.49
C GLY A 502 60.83 -40.78 7.94
N LEU A 503 61.04 -39.66 7.23
CA LEU A 503 62.38 -39.22 6.81
C LEU A 503 63.30 -38.92 8.00
N SER A 504 62.79 -38.33 9.07
CA SER A 504 63.57 -37.98 10.26
C SER A 504 63.97 -39.20 11.11
N GLU A 505 63.20 -40.29 11.07
CA GLU A 505 63.59 -41.57 11.65
C GLU A 505 64.62 -42.28 10.76
N MET A 506 64.35 -42.39 9.45
CA MET A 506 65.28 -43.01 8.50
C MET A 506 66.66 -42.33 8.50
N LYS A 507 66.70 -41.00 8.67
CA LYS A 507 67.95 -40.21 8.73
C LYS A 507 68.76 -40.41 10.01
N LYS A 508 68.17 -40.88 11.11
CA LYS A 508 68.90 -41.19 12.36
C LYS A 508 69.68 -42.50 12.29
N PHE A 509 69.29 -43.40 11.40
CA PHE A 509 69.96 -44.70 11.16
C PHE A 509 70.85 -44.68 9.90
N SER A 510 71.03 -43.53 9.25
CA SER A 510 71.95 -43.39 8.10
C SER A 510 73.40 -43.30 8.57
N GLU A 511 74.29 -44.06 7.92
CA GLU A 511 75.73 -44.09 8.17
C GLU A 511 76.36 -42.68 8.03
N GLU A 512 75.86 -41.88 7.08
CA GLU A 512 76.25 -40.48 6.85
C GLU A 512 75.99 -39.58 8.08
N TYR A 513 74.95 -39.85 8.88
CA TYR A 513 74.64 -39.07 10.08
C TYR A 513 75.64 -39.38 11.21
N GLN A 514 76.08 -40.63 11.29
CA GLN A 514 77.09 -41.08 12.26
C GLN A 514 78.49 -40.60 11.88
N GLU A 515 78.81 -40.53 10.58
CA GLU A 515 80.03 -39.88 10.09
C GLU A 515 80.01 -38.36 10.33
N LYS A 516 78.89 -37.68 10.05
CA LYS A 516 78.71 -36.25 10.35
C LYS A 516 78.99 -35.92 11.81
N MET A 517 78.47 -36.73 12.75
CA MET A 517 78.76 -36.60 14.19
C MET A 517 80.28 -36.63 14.49
N GLN A 518 81.01 -37.60 13.91
CA GLN A 518 82.46 -37.69 14.09
C GLN A 518 83.22 -36.51 13.45
N LEU A 519 82.72 -35.99 12.32
CA LEU A 519 83.31 -34.81 11.66
C LEU A 519 83.07 -33.53 12.46
N GLU A 520 81.93 -33.36 13.10
CA GLU A 520 81.63 -32.22 13.98
C GLU A 520 82.45 -32.25 15.28
N GLU A 521 82.67 -33.44 15.86
CA GLU A 521 83.57 -33.61 17.00
C GLU A 521 85.04 -33.32 16.63
N ARG A 522 85.51 -33.83 15.48
CA ARG A 522 86.84 -33.49 14.93
C ARG A 522 86.97 -31.99 14.68
N LEU A 523 85.98 -31.35 14.06
CA LEU A 523 85.96 -29.90 13.82
C LEU A 523 86.16 -29.12 15.13
N LYS A 524 85.45 -29.51 16.20
CA LYS A 524 85.58 -28.88 17.52
C LYS A 524 87.01 -28.96 18.08
N THR A 525 87.67 -30.12 17.98
CA THR A 525 89.09 -30.24 18.41
C THR A 525 90.04 -29.39 17.55
N VAL A 526 89.77 -29.25 16.26
CA VAL A 526 90.53 -28.37 15.35
C VAL A 526 90.29 -26.90 15.70
N GLU A 527 89.07 -26.50 16.06
CA GLU A 527 88.81 -25.14 16.54
C GLU A 527 89.53 -24.84 17.86
N GLU A 528 89.56 -25.78 18.80
CA GLU A 528 90.22 -25.60 20.11
C GLU A 528 91.74 -25.49 19.97
N THR A 529 92.36 -26.32 19.12
CA THR A 529 93.78 -26.17 18.77
C THR A 529 94.06 -24.89 17.99
N LEU A 530 93.15 -24.43 17.12
CA LEU A 530 93.26 -23.14 16.43
C LEU A 530 93.10 -21.94 17.39
N LYS A 531 92.25 -22.04 18.42
CA LYS A 531 92.11 -21.05 19.51
C LYS A 531 93.39 -20.99 20.37
N LEU A 532 94.09 -22.12 20.57
CA LEU A 532 95.41 -22.14 21.21
C LEU A 532 96.49 -21.52 20.31
N LYS A 533 96.54 -21.86 19.01
CA LYS A 533 97.50 -21.29 18.07
C LYS A 533 97.33 -19.78 17.87
N LYS A 534 96.10 -19.25 17.91
CA LYS A 534 95.84 -17.81 17.92
C LYS A 534 96.44 -17.11 19.15
N ARG A 535 96.41 -17.73 20.34
CA ARG A 535 97.08 -17.22 21.55
C ARG A 535 98.61 -17.19 21.39
N GLN A 536 99.22 -18.29 20.93
CA GLN A 536 100.65 -18.35 20.65
C GLN A 536 101.10 -17.29 19.64
N ILE A 537 100.30 -17.02 18.59
CA ILE A 537 100.57 -15.94 17.62
C ILE A 537 100.44 -14.55 18.28
N GLN A 538 99.54 -14.36 19.24
CA GLN A 538 99.38 -13.09 19.96
C GLN A 538 100.52 -12.85 20.97
N GLU A 539 100.98 -13.89 21.65
CA GLU A 539 102.16 -13.88 22.53
C GLU A 539 103.43 -13.51 21.73
N LEU A 540 103.72 -14.23 20.64
CA LEU A 540 104.86 -13.93 19.75
C LEU A 540 104.80 -12.52 19.14
N ARG A 541 103.60 -11.99 18.87
CA ARG A 541 103.42 -10.59 18.40
C ARG A 541 103.77 -9.56 19.48
N GLN A 542 103.52 -9.86 20.75
CA GLN A 542 103.92 -8.99 21.87
C GLN A 542 105.44 -9.05 22.11
N GLU A 543 106.04 -10.23 22.00
CA GLU A 543 107.49 -10.43 22.09
C GLU A 543 108.23 -9.68 20.96
N ILE A 544 107.79 -9.80 19.71
CA ILE A 544 108.32 -9.02 18.58
C ILE A 544 108.16 -7.51 18.80
N GLN A 545 107.05 -7.05 19.39
CA GLN A 545 106.90 -5.63 19.75
C GLN A 545 107.89 -5.18 20.84
N SER A 546 108.27 -6.05 21.77
CA SER A 546 109.29 -5.75 22.78
C SER A 546 110.69 -5.65 22.14
N LEU A 547 111.05 -6.62 21.30
CA LEU A 547 112.35 -6.63 20.61
C LEU A 547 112.52 -5.42 19.66
N MET A 548 111.46 -5.01 18.96
CA MET A 548 111.47 -3.75 18.17
C MET A 548 111.61 -2.47 19.01
N LEU A 549 111.36 -2.54 20.32
CA LEU A 549 111.52 -1.43 21.26
C LEU A 549 112.98 -1.31 21.70
N GLU A 550 113.60 -2.43 22.06
CA GLU A 550 115.03 -2.51 22.39
C GLU A 550 115.91 -2.18 21.18
N GLU A 551 115.56 -2.67 19.99
CA GLU A 551 116.27 -2.32 18.75
C GLU A 551 116.24 -0.81 18.47
N LYS A 552 115.18 -0.09 18.87
CA LYS A 552 115.11 1.37 18.78
C LYS A 552 116.05 2.05 19.77
N VAL A 553 116.10 1.60 21.03
CA VAL A 553 117.02 2.13 22.05
C VAL A 553 118.48 1.99 21.60
N GLU A 554 118.85 0.82 21.07
CA GLU A 554 120.24 0.57 20.64
C GLU A 554 120.60 1.37 19.37
N LYS A 555 119.63 1.60 18.47
CA LYS A 555 119.78 2.55 17.35
C LYS A 555 119.92 4.02 17.80
N GLU A 556 119.43 4.40 18.98
CA GLU A 556 119.64 5.74 19.56
C GLU A 556 121.07 5.86 20.14
N LYS A 557 121.50 4.89 20.95
CA LYS A 557 122.88 4.82 21.48
C LYS A 557 123.92 4.82 20.34
N THR A 558 123.69 4.04 19.30
CA THR A 558 124.58 3.97 18.12
C THR A 558 124.71 5.34 17.43
N ARG A 559 123.60 6.09 17.28
CA ARG A 559 123.62 7.46 16.75
C ARG A 559 124.43 8.42 17.62
N HIS A 560 124.35 8.30 18.95
CA HIS A 560 125.15 9.13 19.86
C HIS A 560 126.66 8.86 19.71
N VAL A 561 127.07 7.60 19.67
CA VAL A 561 128.48 7.19 19.46
C VAL A 561 129.00 7.65 18.09
N GLN A 562 128.19 7.55 17.03
CA GLN A 562 128.55 8.09 15.71
C GLN A 562 128.76 9.61 15.73
N GLY A 563 127.99 10.37 16.54
CA GLY A 563 128.18 11.80 16.74
C GLY A 563 129.54 12.15 17.40
N LEU A 564 129.93 11.40 18.43
CA LEU A 564 131.24 11.53 19.08
C LEU A 564 132.39 11.26 18.10
N ILE A 565 132.30 10.17 17.33
CA ILE A 565 133.29 9.81 16.30
C ILE A 565 133.38 10.90 15.20
N ALA A 566 132.25 11.50 14.80
CA ALA A 566 132.24 12.58 13.81
C ALA A 566 132.94 13.86 14.30
N ASN A 567 132.87 14.16 15.59
CA ASN A 567 133.55 15.32 16.18
C ASN A 567 135.07 15.10 16.27
N LEU A 568 135.52 13.94 16.78
CA LEU A 568 136.95 13.60 16.86
C LEU A 568 137.63 13.61 15.48
N ASN A 569 136.94 13.14 14.43
CA ASN A 569 137.46 13.18 13.06
C ASN A 569 137.62 14.61 12.51
N LYS A 570 136.73 15.56 12.89
CA LYS A 570 136.88 16.98 12.51
C LYS A 570 138.10 17.62 13.17
N GLU A 571 138.32 17.34 14.46
CA GLU A 571 139.49 17.85 15.18
C GLU A 571 140.79 17.32 14.57
N ALA A 572 140.87 16.00 14.31
CA ALA A 572 142.01 15.37 13.65
C ALA A 572 142.32 15.97 12.26
N ALA A 573 141.29 16.25 11.46
CA ALA A 573 141.45 16.92 10.16
C ALA A 573 142.04 18.34 10.31
N SER A 574 141.57 19.13 11.29
CA SER A 574 142.06 20.49 11.53
C SER A 574 143.55 20.54 11.94
N VAL A 575 144.02 19.53 12.69
CA VAL A 575 145.44 19.38 13.05
C VAL A 575 146.26 19.05 11.80
N LYS A 576 145.79 18.13 10.97
CA LYS A 576 146.49 17.66 9.76
C LYS A 576 146.67 18.77 8.71
N GLU A 577 145.64 19.59 8.50
CA GLU A 577 145.72 20.75 7.59
C GLU A 577 146.69 21.84 8.10
N ARG A 578 146.74 22.06 9.43
CA ARG A 578 147.67 23.00 10.06
C ARG A 578 149.14 22.60 9.90
N ILE A 579 149.46 21.30 10.01
CA ILE A 579 150.80 20.76 9.68
C ILE A 579 151.12 20.95 8.18
N GLY A 580 150.12 20.80 7.31
CA GLY A 580 150.26 21.08 5.87
C GLY A 580 150.68 22.53 5.57
N ARG A 581 150.14 23.51 6.29
CA ARG A 581 150.54 24.93 6.17
C ARG A 581 151.98 25.18 6.63
N PHE A 582 152.38 24.65 7.79
CA PHE A 582 153.75 24.78 8.31
C PHE A 582 154.82 24.26 7.33
N THR A 583 154.61 23.05 6.79
CA THR A 583 155.56 22.41 5.86
C THR A 583 155.66 23.09 4.48
N LYS A 584 154.76 24.02 4.17
CA LYS A 584 154.83 24.91 2.99
C LYS A 584 155.63 26.18 3.29
N LEU A 585 155.32 26.89 4.38
CA LEU A 585 156.02 28.09 4.84
C LEU A 585 157.53 27.83 5.05
N THR A 586 157.88 26.73 5.73
CA THR A 586 159.28 26.32 5.95
C THR A 586 160.03 26.03 4.63
N ARG A 587 159.31 25.73 3.54
CA ARG A 587 159.89 25.50 2.21
C ARG A 587 160.12 26.80 1.46
N GLU A 588 159.17 27.73 1.57
CA GLU A 588 159.21 29.05 0.93
C GLU A 588 160.32 29.94 1.53
N VAL A 589 160.51 29.92 2.86
CA VAL A 589 161.61 30.63 3.54
C VAL A 589 162.99 30.13 3.06
N ARG A 590 163.20 28.82 2.99
CA ARG A 590 164.47 28.21 2.54
C ARG A 590 164.81 28.52 1.08
N SER A 591 163.81 28.67 0.21
CA SER A 591 164.03 29.11 -1.17
C SER A 591 164.38 30.59 -1.31
N ALA A 592 164.09 31.44 -0.31
CA ALA A 592 164.29 32.89 -0.40
C ALA A 592 165.67 33.38 0.06
N GLN A 593 166.37 32.63 0.92
CA GLN A 593 167.63 33.07 1.56
C GLN A 593 168.88 32.29 1.12
N SER A 594 168.74 31.23 0.32
CA SER A 594 169.86 30.44 -0.25
C SER A 594 170.92 29.91 0.73
N THR A 595 170.57 29.77 2.01
CA THR A 595 171.40 29.19 3.07
C THR A 595 171.01 27.73 3.37
N ARG A 596 171.97 26.94 3.86
CA ARG A 596 171.77 25.53 4.28
C ARG A 596 171.69 25.36 5.81
N SER A 597 171.89 26.44 6.56
CA SER A 597 171.79 26.54 8.01
C SER A 597 170.51 27.29 8.41
N GLU A 598 169.94 26.91 9.55
CA GLU A 598 168.72 27.50 10.12
C GLU A 598 168.85 29.02 10.29
N THR A 599 167.85 29.78 9.83
CA THR A 599 167.83 31.25 9.90
C THR A 599 166.99 31.74 11.08
N LEU A 600 167.18 33.00 11.49
CA LEU A 600 166.53 33.56 12.68
C LEU A 600 165.00 33.61 12.54
N GLU A 601 164.52 33.73 11.31
CA GLU A 601 163.11 33.67 10.94
C GLU A 601 162.53 32.26 11.19
N GLU A 602 163.26 31.19 10.90
CA GLU A 602 162.83 29.83 11.27
C GLU A 602 162.79 29.65 12.79
N GLN A 603 163.71 30.26 13.54
CA GLN A 603 163.73 30.19 15.00
C GLN A 603 162.58 30.98 15.63
N ASP A 604 162.25 32.18 15.16
CA ASP A 604 161.10 32.94 15.65
C ASP A 604 159.75 32.33 15.24
N ILE A 605 159.65 31.71 14.05
CA ILE A 605 158.49 30.89 13.66
C ILE A 605 158.33 29.72 14.65
N LYS A 606 159.39 28.93 14.89
CA LYS A 606 159.36 27.83 15.85
C LYS A 606 159.01 28.28 17.27
N LEU A 607 159.49 29.45 17.70
CA LEU A 607 159.24 29.99 19.04
C LEU A 607 157.80 30.49 19.19
N LYS A 608 157.22 31.08 18.13
CA LYS A 608 155.79 31.39 18.05
C LYS A 608 154.93 30.13 18.06
N GLU A 609 155.30 29.10 17.30
CA GLU A 609 154.59 27.82 17.32
C GLU A 609 154.68 27.11 18.67
N LEU A 610 155.84 27.11 19.36
CA LEU A 610 155.96 26.54 20.71
C LEU A 610 155.02 27.26 21.70
N LYS A 611 154.96 28.60 21.64
CA LYS A 611 154.02 29.39 22.47
C LYS A 611 152.56 29.08 22.13
N GLN A 612 152.22 28.91 20.86
CA GLN A 612 150.85 28.62 20.42
C GLN A 612 150.42 27.18 20.72
N PHE A 613 151.34 26.21 20.61
CA PHE A 613 151.14 24.81 21.01
C PHE A 613 150.95 24.68 22.52
N ASN A 614 151.79 25.36 23.32
CA ASN A 614 151.64 25.39 24.78
C ASN A 614 150.31 26.06 25.18
N LYS A 615 149.89 27.14 24.51
CA LYS A 615 148.54 27.72 24.70
C LYS A 615 147.42 26.73 24.33
N SER A 616 147.60 25.92 23.28
CA SER A 616 146.65 24.88 22.90
C SER A 616 146.53 23.76 23.94
N ILE A 617 147.65 23.35 24.56
CA ILE A 617 147.65 22.36 25.66
C ILE A 617 146.93 22.92 26.88
N ASN A 618 147.23 24.15 27.28
CA ASN A 618 146.56 24.78 28.43
C ASN A 618 145.04 24.92 28.21
N ASN A 619 144.59 25.25 26.99
CA ASN A 619 143.15 25.26 26.66
C ASN A 619 142.53 23.85 26.73
N MET A 620 143.23 22.82 26.22
CA MET A 620 142.74 21.44 26.24
C MET A 620 142.65 20.89 27.67
N LEU A 621 143.66 21.17 28.51
CA LEU A 621 143.66 20.84 29.93
C LEU A 621 142.53 21.57 30.68
N SER A 622 142.33 22.87 30.42
CA SER A 622 141.23 23.64 31.00
C SER A 622 139.86 23.06 30.64
N LYS A 623 139.68 22.63 29.39
CA LYS A 623 138.42 22.02 28.91
C LYS A 623 138.17 20.64 29.55
N ALA A 624 139.20 19.83 29.73
CA ALA A 624 139.10 18.58 30.49
C ALA A 624 138.73 18.83 31.98
N MET A 625 139.25 19.91 32.58
CA MET A 625 138.90 20.35 33.95
C MET A 625 137.50 21.00 34.05
N GLU A 626 136.83 21.29 32.94
CA GLU A 626 135.41 21.69 32.88
C GLU A 626 134.48 20.50 32.58
N GLU A 627 134.95 19.49 31.84
CA GLU A 627 134.17 18.29 31.48
C GLU A 627 134.16 17.22 32.60
N ASP A 628 135.25 17.06 33.36
CA ASP A 628 135.32 16.18 34.55
C ASP A 628 135.80 16.96 35.79
N PRO A 629 134.91 17.30 36.76
CA PRO A 629 135.29 18.12 37.92
C PRO A 629 136.24 17.39 38.89
N ASP A 630 136.23 16.07 38.93
CA ASP A 630 137.07 15.25 39.83
C ASP A 630 138.56 15.26 39.44
N LEU A 631 138.89 15.57 38.18
CA LEU A 631 140.29 15.75 37.73
C LEU A 631 140.94 17.02 38.30
N ARG A 632 140.13 18.01 38.69
CA ARG A 632 140.59 19.33 39.14
C ARG A 632 141.48 19.28 40.38
N PRO A 633 141.08 18.70 41.54
CA PRO A 633 141.95 18.63 42.71
C PRO A 633 143.23 17.81 42.46
N VAL A 634 143.16 16.76 41.63
CA VAL A 634 144.30 15.90 41.31
C VAL A 634 145.38 16.65 40.53
N LEU A 635 145.00 17.57 39.65
CA LEU A 635 145.94 18.43 38.92
C LEU A 635 146.44 19.59 39.79
N GLU A 636 145.57 20.22 40.59
CA GLU A 636 145.94 21.34 41.48
C GLU A 636 147.03 20.92 42.49
N GLU A 637 146.93 19.71 43.08
CA GLU A 637 147.94 19.16 44.00
C GLU A 637 149.31 18.91 43.31
N ARG A 638 149.29 18.54 42.02
CA ARG A 638 150.51 18.35 41.23
C ARG A 638 151.18 19.67 40.88
N PHE A 639 150.42 20.71 40.55
CA PHE A 639 150.96 22.03 40.22
C PHE A 639 151.44 22.80 41.46
N GLN A 640 150.80 22.66 42.62
CA GLN A 640 151.31 23.25 43.87
C GLN A 640 152.70 22.74 44.28
N LYS A 641 153.09 21.53 43.85
CA LYS A 641 154.43 20.95 44.09
C LYS A 641 155.54 21.51 43.18
N VAL A 642 155.23 22.42 42.26
CA VAL A 642 156.22 23.04 41.34
C VAL A 642 156.10 24.57 41.38
N VAL A 643 156.79 25.20 42.33
CA VAL A 643 156.79 26.66 42.50
C VAL A 643 157.65 27.35 41.44
N PHE A 644 157.13 27.53 40.22
CA PHE A 644 157.22 28.78 39.44
C PHE A 644 156.39 28.73 38.12
N LEU A 645 155.09 29.05 38.16
CA LEU A 645 154.31 29.61 37.03
C LEU A 645 152.84 29.87 37.45
N MET A 646 152.31 31.06 37.14
CA MET A 646 150.91 31.43 37.44
C MET A 646 149.95 31.01 36.32
N LEU A 647 148.76 30.52 36.67
CA LEU A 647 147.67 30.23 35.70
C LEU A 647 147.08 31.53 35.09
N PRO A 648 147.00 31.66 33.76
CA PRO A 648 146.21 32.71 33.10
C PRO A 648 144.71 32.43 33.21
N ARG A 649 143.92 33.47 33.49
CA ARG A 649 142.46 33.38 33.67
C ARG A 649 141.69 33.46 32.33
N SER A 650 140.49 32.88 32.31
CA SER A 650 139.63 32.62 31.15
C SER A 650 139.22 33.83 30.30
N SER A 651 138.82 33.57 29.05
CA SER A 651 138.03 34.50 28.21
C SER A 651 137.10 33.70 27.27
N ALA A 652 135.80 34.03 27.24
CA ALA A 652 134.77 33.21 26.59
C ALA A 652 134.21 33.82 25.28
N SER A 653 133.79 32.94 24.37
CA SER A 653 132.88 33.19 23.23
C SER A 653 132.64 31.87 22.48
N SER A 654 131.55 31.59 21.75
CA SER A 654 130.11 31.90 21.78
C SER A 654 129.59 31.67 20.34
N ALA A 655 128.52 30.88 20.17
CA ALA A 655 127.88 30.53 18.89
C ALA A 655 128.73 29.70 17.87
N GLY A 656 128.13 28.89 17.00
CA GLY A 656 126.70 28.55 16.90
C GLY A 656 126.32 27.60 15.74
N SER A 657 125.02 27.31 15.66
CA SER A 657 124.23 26.61 14.63
C SER A 657 124.88 26.23 13.28
N SER A 658 124.76 24.95 12.90
CA SER A 658 124.09 24.51 11.64
C SER A 658 123.85 22.98 11.63
N HIS A 659 122.70 22.37 11.30
CA HIS A 659 121.76 22.45 10.15
C HIS A 659 122.09 21.51 8.95
N SER A 660 121.43 20.34 8.90
CA SER A 660 121.22 19.48 7.72
C SER A 660 120.02 18.55 7.99
N LYS A 661 118.94 18.44 7.21
CA LYS A 661 118.76 18.16 5.75
C LYS A 661 119.10 16.70 5.37
N SER A 662 118.35 15.97 4.52
CA SER A 662 116.98 16.13 3.94
C SER A 662 116.61 14.98 2.97
N LEU A 663 115.35 14.47 3.01
CA LEU A 663 114.64 13.77 1.89
C LEU A 663 115.32 12.47 1.34
N PRO A 664 114.79 11.74 0.30
CA PRO A 664 113.53 11.78 -0.48
C PRO A 664 112.60 10.54 -0.24
N TRP A 665 111.35 10.41 -0.74
CA TRP A 665 110.86 10.11 -2.12
C TRP A 665 111.60 8.89 -2.76
N VAL A 666 111.01 7.87 -3.39
CA VAL A 666 109.78 7.64 -4.21
C VAL A 666 109.33 6.13 -4.04
N LYS A 667 108.27 5.49 -4.57
CA LYS A 667 107.22 5.79 -5.60
C LYS A 667 105.92 4.95 -5.43
N THR A 668 104.85 5.46 -6.05
CA THR A 668 103.53 4.95 -6.51
C THR A 668 103.35 3.47 -6.92
N VAL A 669 102.17 2.88 -6.63
CA VAL A 669 101.12 2.52 -7.63
C VAL A 669 99.72 2.89 -7.08
N ASN A 670 98.82 3.39 -7.94
CA ASN A 670 97.43 3.77 -7.64
C ASN A 670 96.51 3.21 -8.74
N LEU A 671 95.39 2.56 -8.38
CA LEU A 671 94.18 2.31 -9.19
C LEU A 671 93.05 1.86 -8.23
N ASN A 672 91.75 2.03 -8.49
CA ASN A 672 90.95 3.15 -9.03
C ASN A 672 89.45 2.73 -8.96
N LEU A 673 88.52 3.71 -8.98
CA LEU A 673 87.04 3.68 -8.83
C LEU A 673 86.59 4.04 -7.40
N ASP A 674 85.87 5.14 -7.12
CA ASP A 674 84.67 5.77 -7.75
C ASP A 674 83.42 4.86 -7.72
N LEU A 675 82.20 5.35 -7.45
CA LEU A 675 81.67 6.72 -7.59
C LEU A 675 81.02 7.31 -6.32
N SER A 676 80.62 8.59 -6.45
CA SER A 676 79.86 9.37 -5.47
C SER A 676 78.45 9.73 -6.00
N ALA A 677 77.56 10.09 -5.05
CA ALA A 677 76.39 10.96 -5.18
C ALA A 677 75.09 10.51 -5.92
N ALA A 678 74.00 10.66 -5.16
CA ALA A 678 72.71 11.29 -5.54
C ALA A 678 71.61 10.54 -6.34
N TYR A 679 70.39 10.67 -5.81
CA TYR A 679 69.10 10.73 -6.52
C TYR A 679 69.13 11.85 -7.61
N PRO A 680 68.21 11.92 -8.63
CA PRO A 680 66.81 11.44 -8.54
C PRO A 680 66.09 10.92 -9.85
N THR A 681 64.93 10.28 -9.65
CA THR A 681 63.65 10.52 -10.38
C THR A 681 63.47 10.25 -11.91
N ILE A 682 62.54 9.31 -12.20
CA ILE A 682 61.54 9.26 -13.31
C ILE A 682 61.81 8.56 -14.69
N THR A 683 60.71 7.97 -15.20
CA THR A 683 60.33 7.46 -16.55
C THR A 683 60.66 6.03 -17.03
N SER A 684 59.65 5.44 -17.70
CA SER A 684 59.57 4.11 -18.34
C SER A 684 60.01 4.12 -19.81
N PRO A 685 60.04 2.99 -20.56
CA PRO A 685 58.80 2.56 -21.28
C PRO A 685 58.62 1.05 -21.63
N LYS A 686 57.35 0.62 -21.77
CA LYS A 686 56.78 -0.38 -22.75
C LYS A 686 57.35 -1.83 -22.83
N SER A 687 56.65 -2.89 -23.25
CA SER A 687 55.24 -3.30 -23.52
C SER A 687 55.31 -4.77 -24.06
N PRO A 688 54.23 -5.51 -24.49
CA PRO A 688 52.77 -5.30 -24.51
C PRO A 688 52.06 -6.40 -23.63
N SER A 689 50.79 -6.86 -23.78
CA SER A 689 49.69 -6.66 -24.76
C SER A 689 48.29 -6.83 -24.14
N SER A 690 47.30 -6.20 -24.79
CA SER A 690 45.83 -6.28 -24.59
C SER A 690 45.24 -7.59 -25.23
N PRO A 691 43.90 -7.85 -25.36
CA PRO A 691 42.73 -6.95 -25.22
C PRO A 691 41.39 -7.52 -24.65
N SER A 692 40.39 -6.62 -24.54
CA SER A 692 38.91 -6.82 -24.65
C SER A 692 38.16 -7.69 -23.61
N SER A 693 36.90 -7.40 -23.24
CA SER A 693 36.03 -6.20 -23.42
C SER A 693 34.73 -6.34 -22.59
N SER A 694 33.99 -5.23 -22.37
CA SER A 694 32.50 -5.12 -22.21
C SER A 694 31.77 -5.98 -21.13
N ASP A 695 30.82 -5.46 -20.32
CA ASP A 695 30.24 -4.11 -20.30
C ASP A 695 29.55 -3.70 -18.98
N SER A 696 29.51 -2.37 -18.78
CA SER A 696 28.55 -1.50 -18.06
C SER A 696 27.68 -1.98 -16.88
N SER A 697 27.58 -1.13 -15.85
CA SER A 697 26.58 -1.20 -14.78
C SER A 697 25.90 0.15 -14.49
N SER A 698 24.61 0.08 -14.10
CA SER A 698 23.89 0.99 -13.18
C SER A 698 23.99 2.54 -13.28
N SER A 699 22.87 3.15 -13.68
CA SER A 699 22.18 4.29 -13.02
C SER A 699 22.64 5.77 -13.14
N LYS A 700 21.70 6.57 -13.66
CA LYS A 700 21.21 7.90 -13.19
C LYS A 700 22.21 9.02 -12.83
N LYS A 701 22.09 10.17 -13.53
CA LYS A 701 21.64 11.44 -12.89
C LYS A 701 21.10 12.47 -13.89
N THR A 702 20.36 13.45 -13.36
CA THR A 702 19.61 14.52 -14.06
C THR A 702 18.48 14.01 -14.98
N LYS A 703 17.38 14.76 -15.15
CA LYS A 703 17.06 16.07 -14.57
C LYS A 703 16.10 15.94 -13.38
#